data_AF-A0A2U8I4H4-F1
#
_entry.id   AF-A0A2U8I4H4-F1
#
_cell.length_a   1.000
_cell.length_b   1.000
_cell.length_c   1.000
_cell.angle_alpha   90.00
_cell.angle_beta   90.00
_cell.angle_gamma   90.00
#
_symmetry.space_group_name_H-M   'P 1'
#
loop_
_entity.id
_entity.type
_entity.pdbx_description
1 polymer ?
#
loop_
_entity_poly.entity_id
_entity_poly.type
_entity_poly.pdbx_seq_one_letter_code
_entity_poly.pdbx_strand_id
1 'polypeptide(L)'
;MVNSMTNSELAKKIDAFLTQNLVILTKPGEEELATVLIEYVASNKKYSLQEERVLSERPNTPMTEYLLRSQQLSPKSEMEALTSILYRMGRCNYYPFNQSKLLKAIKQRITVLSEAIPQEIHFMSLVKFEAIQLDYIKLWIQQNASDYKINIWMDSGTLLAGELCGRLQEAAIRHSLNAGYRSNEAFKTQLIDWQDKAYKNIVKTMSQYDASQPDNRKFSFDQAVIIFLEANGLAKPGELIRIRKANADSFQFDLEKLRQGTDHPDNVRLIDFHPMNKLPDYQLYIKELASRGNLIAATDISRLLILEEYGGLYLNNELLPSLHHMLITQIGKIDAIDVSKTQSQEVIMRVVLDELTRCGEMPARASILASENRGGYIDQLQGIDDIDVQRIRDKVIEAIDRRQPLFAPLGKLTVDPYFQYNYADRNNKAIIATPSSRFIDQVLTNVRQIHEVIGRHNIDGLNPTQSIPRAISNEIMEDLQANGLLFCDNSSLLSYRSEGIVTANIPGTREIGGIIAYDHAYAALLEDIGVVPDRYPRSSLHKILSPVTPAFFATEEAYLSRLRGPGIKLPYDVFPQHSNYDSQYIIQLQDDASVNPMARYLYNKNSNSTTHYLYQQASNELVAVNIAPNFEFNRRTRIILISHGRFMQALGGKKIVRLLISKGLLKKDADGLFPVVDRISIAACYITERVPEGSAAAALPPKPVTDIPPEKFIEDLYHSFSAVKIPVNSISVREKLVAVDVLGRKWSGEPINPNAPENKWQINWALQRK
;
A
#
# COMPACT_ATOMS: atom_id res chain seq x y z
N MET A 1 -33.66 18.13 -22.67
CA MET A 1 -34.28 17.41 -21.54
C MET A 1 -34.11 15.92 -21.79
N VAL A 2 -33.23 15.25 -21.07
CA VAL A 2 -33.16 13.78 -21.10
C VAL A 2 -34.36 13.29 -20.29
N ASN A 3 -35.25 12.48 -20.89
CA ASN A 3 -36.37 11.89 -20.16
C ASN A 3 -35.82 11.10 -18.96
N SER A 4 -36.06 11.60 -17.75
CA SER A 4 -35.70 10.93 -16.50
C SER A 4 -36.61 9.72 -16.32
N MET A 5 -36.02 8.56 -16.04
CA MET A 5 -36.81 7.33 -15.95
C MET A 5 -37.62 7.30 -14.65
N THR A 6 -38.94 7.13 -14.78
CA THR A 6 -39.91 7.04 -13.69
C THR A 6 -40.04 5.62 -13.13
N ASN A 7 -40.62 5.47 -11.95
CA ASN A 7 -40.88 4.16 -11.33
C ASN A 7 -41.78 3.29 -12.21
N SER A 8 -42.82 3.91 -12.79
CA SER A 8 -43.77 3.23 -13.68
C SER A 8 -43.08 2.71 -14.94
N GLU A 9 -42.18 3.50 -15.54
CA GLU A 9 -41.39 3.05 -16.70
C GLU A 9 -40.45 1.90 -16.35
N LEU A 10 -39.79 1.94 -15.19
CA LEU A 10 -38.96 0.82 -14.73
C LEU A 10 -39.80 -0.43 -14.46
N ALA A 11 -40.95 -0.29 -13.80
CA ALA A 11 -41.87 -1.40 -13.54
C ALA A 11 -42.33 -2.06 -14.85
N LYS A 12 -42.65 -1.28 -15.89
CA LYS A 12 -42.97 -1.82 -17.23
C LYS A 12 -41.79 -2.58 -17.86
N LYS A 13 -40.57 -2.10 -17.70
CA LYS A 13 -39.36 -2.80 -18.19
C LYS A 13 -39.11 -4.09 -17.43
N ILE A 14 -39.37 -4.13 -16.12
CA ILE A 14 -39.29 -5.34 -15.29
C ILE A 14 -40.36 -6.35 -15.69
N ASP A 15 -41.61 -5.93 -15.86
CA ASP A 15 -42.73 -6.77 -16.28
C ASP A 15 -42.46 -7.40 -17.67
N ALA A 16 -41.90 -6.63 -18.60
CA ALA A 16 -41.43 -7.13 -19.89
C ALA A 16 -40.27 -8.14 -19.75
N PHE A 17 -39.31 -7.88 -18.85
CA PHE A 17 -38.22 -8.82 -18.56
C PHE A 17 -38.76 -10.14 -17.99
N LEU A 18 -39.68 -10.09 -17.03
CA LEU A 18 -40.32 -11.27 -16.46
C LEU A 18 -41.03 -12.08 -17.55
N THR A 19 -41.84 -11.42 -18.39
CA THR A 19 -42.57 -12.08 -19.50
C THR A 19 -41.63 -12.79 -20.48
N GLN A 20 -40.48 -12.18 -20.77
CA GLN A 20 -39.49 -12.73 -21.70
C GLN A 20 -38.68 -13.91 -21.13
N ASN A 21 -38.64 -14.08 -19.80
CA ASN A 21 -37.77 -15.06 -19.13
C ASN A 21 -38.53 -16.05 -18.22
N LEU A 22 -39.86 -15.91 -18.06
CA LEU A 22 -40.73 -16.74 -17.21
C LEU A 22 -40.74 -18.24 -17.56
N VAL A 23 -40.34 -18.60 -18.79
CA VAL A 23 -40.29 -20.00 -19.26
C VAL A 23 -38.99 -20.71 -18.84
N ILE A 24 -38.03 -20.00 -18.23
CA ILE A 24 -36.68 -20.50 -17.91
C ILE A 24 -36.31 -20.15 -16.46
N LEU A 25 -37.09 -20.62 -15.48
CA LEU A 25 -36.67 -20.66 -14.08
C LEU A 25 -36.21 -22.09 -13.77
N THR A 26 -34.90 -22.29 -13.66
CA THR A 26 -34.31 -23.63 -13.48
C THR A 26 -33.50 -23.76 -12.20
N LYS A 27 -33.26 -22.65 -11.49
CA LYS A 27 -32.40 -22.60 -10.30
C LYS A 27 -33.06 -21.80 -9.16
N PRO A 28 -32.82 -22.16 -7.88
CA PRO A 28 -33.38 -21.43 -6.73
C PRO A 28 -33.10 -19.93 -6.73
N GLY A 29 -31.89 -19.49 -7.12
CA GLY A 29 -31.56 -18.06 -7.18
C GLY A 29 -32.36 -17.27 -8.24
N GLU A 30 -32.82 -17.94 -9.30
CA GLU A 30 -33.66 -17.33 -10.34
C GLU A 30 -35.10 -17.11 -9.84
N GLU A 31 -35.61 -18.02 -8.99
CA GLU A 31 -36.91 -17.88 -8.32
C GLU A 31 -36.91 -16.74 -7.29
N GLU A 32 -35.83 -16.61 -6.52
CA GLU A 32 -35.66 -15.47 -5.60
C GLU A 32 -35.64 -14.14 -6.35
N LEU A 33 -34.94 -14.06 -7.48
CA LEU A 33 -34.94 -12.85 -8.31
C LEU A 33 -36.35 -12.57 -8.86
N ALA A 34 -37.04 -13.57 -9.39
CA ALA A 34 -38.38 -13.40 -9.93
C ALA A 34 -39.35 -12.86 -8.86
N THR A 35 -39.26 -13.39 -7.64
CA THR A 35 -40.06 -12.94 -6.49
C THR A 35 -39.86 -11.44 -6.22
N VAL A 36 -38.63 -10.97 -6.04
CA VAL A 36 -38.37 -9.55 -5.74
C VAL A 36 -38.73 -8.63 -6.91
N LEU A 37 -38.61 -9.09 -8.16
CA LEU A 37 -39.05 -8.33 -9.33
C LEU A 37 -40.58 -8.22 -9.39
N ILE A 38 -41.31 -9.29 -9.08
CA ILE A 38 -42.78 -9.29 -9.00
C ILE A 38 -43.26 -8.36 -7.89
N GLU A 39 -42.64 -8.43 -6.71
CA GLU A 39 -42.96 -7.55 -5.58
C GLU A 39 -42.76 -6.07 -5.93
N TYR A 40 -41.66 -5.75 -6.61
CA TYR A 40 -41.40 -4.38 -7.10
C TYR A 40 -42.49 -3.91 -8.08
N VAL A 41 -42.87 -4.75 -9.04
CA VAL A 41 -43.92 -4.42 -10.01
C VAL A 41 -45.29 -4.29 -9.33
N ALA A 42 -45.63 -5.20 -8.41
CA ALA A 42 -46.90 -5.21 -7.70
C ALA A 42 -47.05 -3.95 -6.82
N SER A 43 -45.98 -3.58 -6.10
CA SER A 43 -45.92 -2.36 -5.31
C SER A 43 -46.20 -1.14 -6.20
N ASN A 44 -45.54 -1.05 -7.36
CA ASN A 44 -45.74 0.04 -8.32
C ASN A 44 -47.13 0.06 -8.99
N LYS A 45 -47.71 -1.10 -9.33
CA LYS A 45 -49.08 -1.18 -9.88
C LYS A 45 -50.12 -0.72 -8.85
N LYS A 46 -49.95 -1.06 -7.57
CA LYS A 46 -50.81 -0.57 -6.48
C LYS A 46 -50.76 0.95 -6.36
N TYR A 47 -49.58 1.55 -6.51
CA TYR A 47 -49.43 3.01 -6.54
C TYR A 47 -50.13 3.65 -7.73
N SER A 48 -49.92 3.15 -8.96
CA SER A 48 -50.55 3.73 -10.16
C SER A 48 -52.08 3.70 -10.11
N LEU A 49 -52.68 2.61 -9.60
CA LEU A 49 -54.13 2.51 -9.43
C LEU A 49 -54.68 3.46 -8.36
N GLN A 50 -53.91 3.72 -7.30
CA GLN A 50 -54.27 4.68 -6.25
C GLN A 50 -54.10 6.13 -6.72
N GLU A 51 -53.07 6.42 -7.52
CA GLU A 51 -52.84 7.71 -8.15
C GLU A 51 -53.98 8.07 -9.11
N GLU A 52 -54.40 7.14 -9.99
CA GLU A 52 -55.57 7.32 -10.85
C GLU A 52 -56.84 7.61 -10.05
N ARG A 53 -57.03 6.91 -8.91
CA ARG A 53 -58.18 7.12 -8.03
C ARG A 53 -58.16 8.50 -7.38
N VAL A 54 -57.03 8.93 -6.83
CA VAL A 54 -56.87 10.26 -6.19
C VAL A 54 -57.05 11.39 -7.21
N LEU A 55 -56.52 11.23 -8.42
CA LEU A 55 -56.71 12.18 -9.53
C LEU A 55 -58.16 12.22 -10.03
N SER A 56 -58.87 11.08 -10.00
CA SER A 56 -60.29 11.00 -10.37
C SER A 56 -61.24 11.59 -9.31
N GLU A 57 -60.90 11.48 -8.03
CA GLU A 57 -61.73 11.97 -6.92
C GLU A 57 -61.49 13.45 -6.60
N ARG A 58 -60.27 13.98 -6.84
CA ARG A 58 -59.90 15.38 -6.53
C ARG A 58 -58.86 15.94 -7.53
N PRO A 59 -59.27 16.47 -8.69
CA PRO A 59 -58.33 16.99 -9.68
C PRO A 59 -57.57 18.23 -9.18
N ASN A 60 -56.24 18.21 -9.30
CA ASN A 60 -55.31 19.35 -9.19
C ASN A 60 -55.55 20.35 -8.05
N THR A 61 -55.53 19.88 -6.80
CA THR A 61 -55.34 20.76 -5.64
C THR A 61 -53.93 20.57 -5.05
N PRO A 62 -53.35 21.58 -4.37
CA PRO A 62 -52.08 21.42 -3.63
C PRO A 62 -52.13 20.26 -2.62
N MET A 63 -53.32 19.94 -2.12
CA MET A 63 -53.56 18.81 -1.22
C MET A 63 -53.54 17.47 -1.98
N THR A 64 -53.99 17.43 -3.24
CA THR A 64 -53.83 16.28 -4.14
C THR A 64 -52.35 16.04 -4.45
N GLU A 65 -51.56 17.08 -4.73
CA GLU A 65 -50.11 16.96 -4.94
C GLU A 65 -49.37 16.49 -3.67
N TYR A 66 -49.77 16.98 -2.50
CA TYR A 66 -49.22 16.53 -1.22
C TYR A 66 -49.57 15.06 -0.92
N LEU A 67 -50.81 14.64 -1.17
CA LEU A 67 -51.25 13.25 -1.02
C LEU A 67 -50.52 12.31 -1.98
N LEU A 68 -50.32 12.73 -3.24
CA LEU A 68 -49.58 11.96 -4.23
C LEU A 68 -48.08 11.85 -3.89
N ARG A 69 -47.45 12.93 -3.40
CA ARG A 69 -46.04 12.91 -2.96
C ARG A 69 -45.81 12.12 -1.68
N SER A 70 -46.72 12.18 -0.71
CA SER A 70 -46.62 11.41 0.55
C SER A 70 -46.85 9.92 0.37
N GLN A 71 -47.35 9.49 -0.80
CA GLN A 71 -47.67 8.10 -1.12
C GLN A 71 -46.68 7.45 -2.09
N GLN A 72 -45.74 8.18 -2.68
CA GLN A 72 -44.65 7.56 -3.47
C GLN A 72 -43.70 6.78 -2.54
N LEU A 73 -43.13 5.67 -3.03
CA LEU A 73 -41.98 5.04 -2.38
C LEU A 73 -40.93 6.11 -2.12
N SER A 74 -40.48 6.23 -0.87
CA SER A 74 -39.38 7.14 -0.56
C SER A 74 -38.15 6.74 -1.39
N PRO A 75 -37.30 7.68 -1.83
CA PRO A 75 -36.09 7.35 -2.60
C PRO A 75 -35.25 6.26 -1.93
N LYS A 76 -35.18 6.29 -0.59
CA LYS A 76 -34.52 5.26 0.23
C LYS A 76 -35.19 3.90 0.09
N SER A 77 -36.49 3.79 0.31
CA SER A 77 -37.24 2.52 0.21
C SER A 77 -37.21 1.93 -1.20
N GLU A 78 -37.24 2.79 -2.24
CA GLU A 78 -37.07 2.33 -3.61
C GLU A 78 -35.64 1.80 -3.83
N MET A 79 -34.63 2.51 -3.32
CA MET A 79 -33.24 2.08 -3.43
C MET A 79 -32.94 0.77 -2.69
N GLU A 80 -33.58 0.52 -1.54
CA GLU A 80 -33.53 -0.77 -0.83
C GLU A 80 -34.00 -1.91 -1.75
N ALA A 81 -35.16 -1.74 -2.38
CA ALA A 81 -35.70 -2.73 -3.32
C ALA A 81 -34.80 -2.91 -4.55
N LEU A 82 -34.28 -1.81 -5.13
CA LEU A 82 -33.38 -1.88 -6.28
C LEU A 82 -32.05 -2.56 -5.93
N THR A 83 -31.50 -2.31 -4.73
CA THR A 83 -30.28 -2.97 -4.23
C THR A 83 -30.51 -4.48 -4.08
N SER A 84 -31.65 -4.86 -3.51
CA SER A 84 -32.09 -6.25 -3.35
C SER A 84 -32.22 -6.99 -4.69
N ILE A 85 -32.78 -6.33 -5.71
CA ILE A 85 -32.86 -6.83 -7.09
C ILE A 85 -31.46 -6.98 -7.70
N LEU A 86 -30.66 -5.93 -7.63
CA LEU A 86 -29.33 -5.85 -8.20
C LEU A 86 -28.40 -6.94 -7.68
N TYR A 87 -28.43 -7.18 -6.36
CA TYR A 87 -27.70 -8.25 -5.71
C TYR A 87 -28.05 -9.62 -6.31
N ARG A 88 -29.35 -9.95 -6.37
CA ARG A 88 -29.83 -11.25 -6.89
C ARG A 88 -29.57 -11.39 -8.39
N MET A 89 -29.72 -10.31 -9.15
CA MET A 89 -29.37 -10.27 -10.57
C MET A 89 -27.91 -10.64 -10.82
N GLY A 90 -26.98 -10.18 -9.97
CA GLY A 90 -25.56 -10.51 -10.09
C GLY A 90 -25.22 -11.99 -9.87
N ARG A 91 -26.14 -12.77 -9.28
CA ARG A 91 -25.99 -14.20 -8.99
C ARG A 91 -26.69 -15.12 -10.01
N CYS A 92 -27.50 -14.55 -10.89
CA CYS A 92 -28.26 -15.31 -11.89
C CYS A 92 -27.54 -15.33 -13.25
N ASN A 93 -27.61 -16.46 -13.94
CA ASN A 93 -27.06 -16.66 -15.29
C ASN A 93 -28.15 -16.55 -16.35
N TYR A 94 -28.83 -15.40 -16.45
CA TYR A 94 -29.78 -15.15 -17.53
C TYR A 94 -29.06 -14.90 -18.86
N TYR A 95 -29.82 -14.94 -19.97
CA TYR A 95 -29.28 -14.58 -21.27
C TYR A 95 -28.72 -13.13 -21.24
N PRO A 96 -27.43 -12.90 -21.60
CA PRO A 96 -26.72 -11.63 -21.34
C PRO A 96 -27.42 -10.38 -21.90
N PHE A 97 -28.12 -10.52 -23.02
CA PHE A 97 -28.81 -9.42 -23.69
C PHE A 97 -29.98 -8.85 -22.85
N ASN A 98 -30.83 -9.70 -22.27
CA ASN A 98 -31.98 -9.25 -21.48
C ASN A 98 -31.54 -8.67 -20.13
N GLN A 99 -30.54 -9.28 -19.50
CA GLN A 99 -29.97 -8.85 -18.23
C GLN A 99 -29.30 -7.47 -18.34
N SER A 100 -28.54 -7.21 -19.41
CA SER A 100 -27.89 -5.91 -19.64
C SER A 100 -28.90 -4.76 -19.85
N LYS A 101 -30.02 -5.02 -20.53
CA LYS A 101 -31.08 -4.01 -20.75
C LYS A 101 -31.79 -3.63 -19.46
N LEU A 102 -32.12 -4.62 -18.62
CA LEU A 102 -32.71 -4.37 -17.31
C LEU A 102 -31.72 -3.65 -16.38
N LEU A 103 -30.47 -4.09 -16.33
CA LEU A 103 -29.42 -3.43 -15.54
C LEU A 103 -29.25 -1.95 -15.95
N LYS A 104 -29.24 -1.66 -17.26
CA LYS A 104 -29.17 -0.28 -17.76
C LYS A 104 -30.36 0.55 -17.30
N ALA A 105 -31.57 -0.01 -17.32
CA ALA A 105 -32.75 0.66 -16.81
C ALA A 105 -32.61 0.93 -15.31
N ILE A 106 -32.32 -0.07 -14.49
CA ILE A 106 -32.14 0.10 -13.05
C ILE A 106 -31.09 1.18 -12.74
N LYS A 107 -29.94 1.18 -13.44
CA LYS A 107 -28.92 2.22 -13.30
C LYS A 107 -29.43 3.62 -13.64
N GLN A 108 -30.23 3.77 -14.70
CA GLN A 108 -30.89 5.05 -15.03
C GLN A 108 -31.83 5.51 -13.91
N ARG A 109 -32.53 4.58 -13.24
CA ARG A 109 -33.40 4.93 -12.11
C ARG A 109 -32.59 5.38 -10.91
N ILE A 110 -31.54 4.65 -10.58
CA ILE A 110 -30.65 4.97 -9.46
C ILE A 110 -30.08 6.37 -9.63
N THR A 111 -29.63 6.76 -10.83
CA THR A 111 -29.16 8.14 -11.09
C THR A 111 -30.23 9.21 -10.80
N VAL A 112 -31.51 8.91 -10.97
CA VAL A 112 -32.61 9.83 -10.62
C VAL A 112 -32.87 9.87 -9.12
N LEU A 113 -32.66 8.75 -8.42
CA LEU A 113 -32.80 8.63 -6.97
C LEU A 113 -31.61 9.19 -6.19
N SER A 114 -30.44 9.29 -6.83
CA SER A 114 -29.19 9.67 -6.18
C SER A 114 -29.28 11.06 -5.54
N GLU A 115 -28.72 11.18 -4.35
CA GLU A 115 -28.65 12.41 -3.58
C GLU A 115 -27.31 13.10 -3.75
N ALA A 116 -27.32 14.43 -3.70
CA ALA A 116 -26.11 15.23 -3.84
C ALA A 116 -25.29 15.20 -2.56
N ILE A 117 -23.97 15.08 -2.69
CA ILE A 117 -23.07 15.26 -1.55
C ILE A 117 -22.67 16.73 -1.39
N PRO A 118 -22.23 17.15 -0.19
CA PRO A 118 -21.59 18.46 0.01
C PRO A 118 -20.42 18.68 -0.95
N GLN A 119 -20.29 19.90 -1.48
CA GLN A 119 -19.19 20.27 -2.36
C GLN A 119 -17.93 20.62 -1.56
N GLU A 120 -17.44 19.63 -0.81
CA GLU A 120 -16.23 19.74 0.01
C GLU A 120 -15.26 18.61 -0.36
N ILE A 121 -13.98 18.95 -0.51
CA ILE A 121 -12.88 18.00 -0.71
C ILE A 121 -12.02 18.01 0.55
N HIS A 122 -11.72 16.84 1.08
CA HIS A 122 -10.94 16.69 2.31
C HIS A 122 -9.63 15.94 2.03
N PHE A 123 -8.52 16.55 2.45
CA PHE A 123 -7.19 15.94 2.50
C PHE A 123 -6.70 15.94 3.94
N MET A 124 -6.02 14.89 4.39
CA MET A 124 -5.52 14.84 5.78
C MET A 124 -4.07 14.40 5.84
N SER A 125 -3.29 15.09 6.68
CA SER A 125 -1.99 14.60 7.13
C SER A 125 -1.84 14.77 8.64
N LEU A 126 -1.28 13.75 9.29
CA LEU A 126 -1.06 13.73 10.74
C LEU A 126 0.26 14.40 11.17
N VAL A 127 1.19 14.59 10.23
CA VAL A 127 2.54 15.10 10.56
C VAL A 127 2.89 16.30 9.69
N LYS A 128 2.93 16.11 8.38
CA LYS A 128 3.20 17.15 7.35
C LYS A 128 2.85 16.61 5.97
N PHE A 129 2.75 17.47 4.97
CA PHE A 129 2.70 17.03 3.58
C PHE A 129 4.12 16.90 3.02
N GLU A 130 4.33 15.88 2.19
CA GLU A 130 5.54 15.83 1.36
C GLU A 130 5.39 16.80 0.18
N ALA A 131 6.51 17.35 -0.29
CA ALA A 131 6.47 18.42 -1.28
C ALA A 131 5.71 18.04 -2.57
N ILE A 132 5.81 16.80 -3.05
CA ILE A 132 5.04 16.33 -4.21
C ILE A 132 3.54 16.15 -3.91
N GLN A 133 3.16 15.84 -2.68
CA GLN A 133 1.75 15.78 -2.30
C GLN A 133 1.11 17.16 -2.41
N LEU A 134 1.86 18.22 -2.13
CA LEU A 134 1.42 19.60 -2.36
C LEU A 134 1.23 19.90 -3.85
N ASP A 135 2.14 19.43 -4.73
CA ASP A 135 1.95 19.53 -6.18
C ASP A 135 0.63 18.83 -6.60
N TYR A 136 0.32 17.66 -6.05
CA TYR A 136 -0.91 16.92 -6.37
C TYR A 136 -2.17 17.62 -5.86
N ILE A 137 -2.16 18.11 -4.61
CA ILE A 137 -3.27 18.88 -4.03
C ILE A 137 -3.49 20.17 -4.81
N LYS A 138 -2.42 20.85 -5.26
CA LYS A 138 -2.51 22.03 -6.12
C LYS A 138 -3.30 21.73 -7.40
N LEU A 139 -3.09 20.58 -8.05
CA LEU A 139 -3.87 20.20 -9.24
C LEU A 139 -5.36 20.00 -8.93
N TRP A 140 -5.70 19.45 -7.77
CA TRP A 140 -7.09 19.37 -7.31
C TRP A 140 -7.73 20.74 -7.08
N ILE A 141 -7.00 21.65 -6.45
CA ILE A 141 -7.44 23.04 -6.19
C ILE A 141 -7.66 23.76 -7.53
N GLN A 142 -6.68 23.74 -8.43
CA GLN A 142 -6.78 24.39 -9.74
C GLN A 142 -8.01 23.92 -10.52
N GLN A 143 -8.35 22.63 -10.42
CA GLN A 143 -9.44 22.05 -11.18
C GLN A 143 -10.83 22.21 -10.53
N ASN A 144 -10.93 22.37 -9.20
CA ASN A 144 -12.21 22.25 -8.49
C ASN A 144 -12.50 23.36 -7.48
N ALA A 145 -11.56 24.24 -7.15
CA ALA A 145 -11.77 25.27 -6.13
C ALA A 145 -12.78 26.35 -6.54
N SER A 146 -13.22 26.39 -7.80
CA SER A 146 -14.35 27.24 -8.25
C SER A 146 -15.68 26.80 -7.62
N ASP A 147 -15.88 25.49 -7.44
CA ASP A 147 -17.16 24.89 -7.05
C ASP A 147 -17.10 24.14 -5.72
N TYR A 148 -15.90 23.79 -5.26
CA TYR A 148 -15.67 23.02 -4.04
C TYR A 148 -14.84 23.78 -3.02
N LYS A 149 -15.19 23.64 -1.74
CA LYS A 149 -14.26 23.97 -0.64
C LYS A 149 -13.21 22.88 -0.52
N ILE A 150 -11.95 23.27 -0.36
CA ILE A 150 -10.81 22.38 -0.19
C ILE A 150 -10.33 22.50 1.25
N ASN A 151 -10.57 21.44 2.01
CA ASN A 151 -10.30 21.34 3.43
C ASN A 151 -9.03 20.50 3.65
N ILE A 152 -7.97 21.16 4.12
CA ILE A 152 -6.72 20.55 4.52
C ILE A 152 -6.78 20.29 6.02
N TRP A 153 -6.76 19.03 6.42
CA TRP A 153 -6.87 18.61 7.81
C TRP A 153 -5.50 18.31 8.41
N MET A 154 -5.32 18.79 9.64
CA MET A 154 -4.23 18.45 10.54
C MET A 154 -4.80 18.23 11.95
N ASP A 155 -4.07 17.57 12.84
CA ASP A 155 -4.48 17.45 14.25
C ASP A 155 -3.45 18.13 15.15
N SER A 156 -3.82 19.28 15.71
CA SER A 156 -2.94 20.08 16.57
C SER A 156 -2.57 19.38 17.89
N GLY A 157 -3.30 18.32 18.23
CA GLY A 157 -3.09 17.50 19.41
C GLY A 157 -2.11 16.34 19.23
N THR A 158 -1.77 15.94 17.99
CA THR A 158 -1.04 14.68 17.70
C THR A 158 0.15 14.84 16.75
N LEU A 159 0.70 16.05 16.61
CA LEU A 159 1.84 16.36 15.71
C LEU A 159 3.14 15.62 16.06
N LEU A 160 3.22 14.96 17.22
CA LEU A 160 4.35 14.15 17.67
C LEU A 160 4.10 12.63 17.54
N ALA A 161 3.01 12.19 16.93
CA ALA A 161 2.73 10.76 16.79
C ALA A 161 3.82 10.00 16.01
N GLY A 162 4.37 10.62 14.96
CA GLY A 162 5.52 10.07 14.22
C GLY A 162 6.79 9.95 15.07
N GLU A 163 7.06 10.98 15.89
CA GLU A 163 8.21 11.01 16.82
C GLU A 163 8.10 9.93 17.91
N LEU A 164 6.90 9.77 18.49
CA LEU A 164 6.63 8.69 19.44
C LEU A 164 6.98 7.33 18.80
N CYS A 165 6.38 7.05 17.64
CA CYS A 165 6.56 5.77 16.94
C CYS A 165 8.05 5.50 16.66
N GLY A 166 8.77 6.46 16.07
CA GLY A 166 10.19 6.31 15.76
C GLY A 166 11.07 6.08 17.00
N ARG A 167 10.84 6.84 18.09
CA ARG A 167 11.65 6.73 19.31
C ARG A 167 11.41 5.43 20.08
N LEU A 168 10.17 4.94 20.12
CA LEU A 168 9.87 3.62 20.70
C LEU A 168 10.56 2.51 19.93
N GLN A 169 10.57 2.59 18.59
CA GLN A 169 11.28 1.62 17.75
C GLN A 169 12.78 1.65 18.01
N GLU A 170 13.41 2.83 18.06
CA GLU A 170 14.83 2.95 18.36
C GLU A 170 15.19 2.39 19.74
N ALA A 171 14.34 2.63 20.75
CA ALA A 171 14.52 2.10 22.09
C ALA A 171 14.42 0.56 22.10
N ALA A 172 13.42 0.00 21.40
CA ALA A 172 13.25 -1.44 21.25
C ALA A 172 14.44 -2.08 20.53
N ILE A 173 14.97 -1.46 19.47
CA ILE A 173 16.18 -1.92 18.79
C ILE A 173 17.35 -1.96 19.78
N ARG A 174 17.64 -0.85 20.46
CA ARG A 174 18.75 -0.76 21.43
C ARG A 174 18.65 -1.83 22.52
N HIS A 175 17.46 -2.05 23.07
CA HIS A 175 17.25 -3.06 24.10
C HIS A 175 17.37 -4.49 23.57
N SER A 176 16.84 -4.77 22.37
CA SER A 176 16.95 -6.09 21.74
C SER A 176 18.38 -6.49 21.41
N LEU A 177 19.28 -5.51 21.18
CA LEU A 177 20.70 -5.75 20.93
C LEU A 177 21.51 -6.01 22.21
N ASN A 178 21.07 -5.44 23.34
CA ASN A 178 21.71 -5.58 24.66
C ASN A 178 21.18 -6.78 25.46
N ALA A 179 20.01 -7.32 25.11
CA ALA A 179 19.46 -8.52 25.73
C ALA A 179 20.31 -9.76 25.39
N GLY A 180 20.38 -10.73 26.31
CA GLY A 180 21.08 -12.02 26.09
C GLY A 180 20.53 -12.87 24.94
N TYR A 181 19.43 -12.46 24.31
CA TYR A 181 18.78 -13.12 23.18
C TYR A 181 18.67 -12.14 22.00
N ARG A 182 19.57 -12.26 21.01
CA ARG A 182 19.54 -11.45 19.78
C ARG A 182 18.62 -12.11 18.74
N SER A 183 17.37 -11.68 18.62
CA SER A 183 16.43 -12.21 17.62
C SER A 183 15.32 -11.22 17.24
N ASN A 184 14.62 -11.51 16.12
CA ASN A 184 13.39 -10.79 15.73
C ASN A 184 12.32 -10.86 16.83
N GLU A 185 12.22 -11.99 17.53
CA GLU A 185 11.27 -12.15 18.63
C GLU A 185 11.64 -11.25 19.82
N ALA A 186 12.94 -11.12 20.12
CA ALA A 186 13.40 -10.20 21.17
C ALA A 186 13.07 -8.75 20.82
N PHE A 187 13.26 -8.33 19.55
CA PHE A 187 12.82 -7.01 19.10
C PHE A 187 11.30 -6.84 19.22
N LYS A 188 10.52 -7.80 18.73
CA LYS A 188 9.05 -7.78 18.78
C LYS A 188 8.54 -7.63 20.22
N THR A 189 9.09 -8.40 21.16
CA THR A 189 8.78 -8.29 22.59
C THR A 189 9.13 -6.90 23.13
N GLN A 190 10.34 -6.40 22.89
CA GLN A 190 10.75 -5.08 23.37
C GLN A 190 9.90 -3.95 22.79
N LEU A 191 9.49 -4.06 21.52
CA LEU A 191 8.62 -3.08 20.88
C LEU A 191 7.24 -3.05 21.56
N ILE A 192 6.64 -4.23 21.77
CA ILE A 192 5.33 -4.35 22.43
C ILE A 192 5.41 -3.82 23.87
N ASP A 193 6.47 -4.14 24.63
CA ASP A 193 6.67 -3.63 25.99
C ASP A 193 6.72 -2.09 26.03
N TRP A 194 7.48 -1.49 25.11
CA TRP A 194 7.58 -0.03 24.98
C TRP A 194 6.26 0.61 24.57
N GLN A 195 5.55 0.01 23.62
CA GLN A 195 4.22 0.47 23.19
C GLN A 195 3.19 0.39 24.32
N ASP A 196 3.15 -0.70 25.09
CA ASP A 196 2.25 -0.86 26.23
C ASP A 196 2.53 0.16 27.33
N LYS A 197 3.81 0.39 27.61
CA LYS A 197 4.26 1.39 28.58
C LYS A 197 3.87 2.79 28.14
N ALA A 198 4.06 3.11 26.86
CA ALA A 198 3.67 4.39 26.27
C ALA A 198 2.15 4.57 26.31
N TYR A 199 1.39 3.61 25.80
CA TYR A 199 -0.08 3.67 25.74
C TYR A 199 -0.70 3.89 27.12
N LYS A 200 -0.32 3.07 28.11
CA LYS A 200 -0.84 3.21 29.50
C LYS A 200 -0.51 4.57 30.09
N ASN A 201 0.70 5.08 29.87
CA ASN A 201 1.10 6.39 30.38
C ASN A 201 0.36 7.54 29.67
N ILE A 202 0.26 7.48 28.34
CA ILE A 202 -0.36 8.52 27.52
C ILE A 202 -1.84 8.64 27.84
N VAL A 203 -2.59 7.53 27.84
CA VAL A 203 -4.03 7.51 28.17
C VAL A 203 -4.26 8.02 29.60
N LYS A 204 -3.44 7.59 30.56
CA LYS A 204 -3.52 8.07 31.95
C LYS A 204 -3.28 9.58 32.02
N THR A 205 -2.26 10.09 31.35
CA THR A 205 -1.92 11.52 31.36
C THR A 205 -3.00 12.35 30.67
N MET A 206 -3.52 11.91 29.52
CA MET A 206 -4.64 12.57 28.83
C MET A 206 -5.93 12.60 29.65
N SER A 207 -6.10 11.70 30.63
CA SER A 207 -7.25 11.75 31.54
C SER A 207 -7.14 12.83 32.62
N GLN A 208 -5.94 13.37 32.84
CA GLN A 208 -5.63 14.37 33.87
C GLN A 208 -5.79 15.80 33.35
N TYR A 209 -6.00 16.73 34.27
CA TYR A 209 -6.08 18.16 33.99
C TYR A 209 -4.69 18.80 33.96
N ASP A 210 -4.44 19.63 32.95
CA ASP A 210 -3.24 20.45 32.84
C ASP A 210 -3.40 21.69 33.72
N ALA A 211 -2.75 21.66 34.89
CA ALA A 211 -2.76 22.76 35.85
C ALA A 211 -2.12 24.06 35.31
N SER A 212 -1.40 24.00 34.19
CA SER A 212 -0.83 25.18 33.54
C SER A 212 -1.82 25.91 32.62
N GLN A 213 -2.99 25.32 32.35
CA GLN A 213 -4.01 25.90 31.48
C GLN A 213 -5.15 26.54 32.31
N PRO A 214 -5.57 27.78 31.99
CA PRO A 214 -6.56 28.52 32.78
C PRO A 214 -7.97 27.91 32.77
N ASP A 215 -8.24 26.97 31.86
CA ASP A 215 -9.59 26.42 31.58
C ASP A 215 -9.84 25.01 32.15
N ASN A 216 -8.98 24.47 33.03
CA ASN A 216 -9.02 23.04 33.40
C ASN A 216 -9.10 22.15 32.15
N ARG A 217 -8.26 22.40 31.14
CA ARG A 217 -8.18 21.54 29.96
C ARG A 217 -7.40 20.28 30.30
N LYS A 218 -7.83 19.15 29.76
CA LYS A 218 -7.07 17.91 29.85
C LYS A 218 -5.80 18.00 29.00
N PHE A 219 -4.78 17.23 29.36
CA PHE A 219 -3.57 17.12 28.54
C PHE A 219 -3.90 16.61 27.13
N SER A 220 -3.29 17.23 26.11
CA SER A 220 -3.33 16.70 24.75
C SER A 220 -2.43 15.46 24.62
N PHE A 221 -2.61 14.71 23.52
CA PHE A 221 -1.75 13.57 23.20
C PHE A 221 -0.27 13.98 23.11
N ASP A 222 0.05 15.06 22.39
CA ASP A 222 1.42 15.55 22.27
C ASP A 222 2.04 15.93 23.62
N GLN A 223 1.28 16.56 24.52
CA GLN A 223 1.77 16.87 25.86
C GLN A 223 2.09 15.59 26.64
N ALA A 224 1.22 14.58 26.56
CA ALA A 224 1.44 13.29 27.18
C ALA A 224 2.66 12.56 26.57
N VAL A 225 2.86 12.65 25.25
CA VAL A 225 4.04 12.12 24.54
C VAL A 225 5.32 12.79 25.01
N ILE A 226 5.33 14.12 25.16
CA ILE A 226 6.50 14.87 25.66
C ILE A 226 6.87 14.37 27.06
N ILE A 227 5.90 14.34 27.97
CA ILE A 227 6.11 13.87 29.36
C ILE A 227 6.66 12.44 29.36
N PHE A 228 6.06 11.55 28.58
CA PHE A 228 6.47 10.16 28.51
C PHE A 228 7.91 10.00 27.97
N LEU A 229 8.22 10.62 26.84
CA LEU A 229 9.53 10.45 26.18
C LEU A 229 10.65 11.08 27.00
N GLU A 230 10.44 12.25 27.60
CA GLU A 230 11.43 12.89 28.48
C GLU A 230 11.66 12.08 29.76
N ALA A 231 10.59 11.62 30.43
CA ALA A 231 10.70 10.81 31.65
C ALA A 231 11.42 9.46 31.44
N ASN A 232 11.45 8.96 30.21
CA ASN A 232 12.12 7.71 29.84
C ASN A 232 13.48 7.93 29.16
N GLY A 233 14.00 9.17 29.12
CA GLY A 233 15.29 9.47 28.52
C GLY A 233 15.33 9.28 26.99
N LEU A 234 14.17 9.29 26.33
CA LEU A 234 14.03 9.15 24.87
C LEU A 234 13.95 10.50 24.15
N ALA A 235 13.89 11.61 24.89
CA ALA A 235 13.95 12.96 24.38
C ALA A 235 14.70 13.89 25.34
N LYS A 236 15.36 14.91 24.80
CA LYS A 236 15.94 15.97 25.61
C LYS A 236 14.88 17.00 25.98
N PRO A 237 14.96 17.62 27.18
CA PRO A 237 14.05 18.69 27.59
C PRO A 237 13.89 19.78 26.50
N GLY A 238 12.65 20.03 26.08
CA GLY A 238 12.29 21.09 25.13
C GLY A 238 12.63 20.81 23.66
N GLU A 239 13.18 19.63 23.33
CA GLU A 239 13.40 19.19 21.95
C GLU A 239 12.07 18.98 21.21
N LEU A 240 11.18 18.19 21.80
CA LEU A 240 9.90 17.82 21.20
C LEU A 240 8.95 19.02 21.03
N ILE A 241 9.03 20.02 21.91
CA ILE A 241 8.28 21.28 21.79
C ILE A 241 8.68 22.01 20.50
N ARG A 242 9.97 22.02 20.15
CA ARG A 242 10.46 22.64 18.91
C ARG A 242 10.01 21.87 17.68
N ILE A 243 10.05 20.53 17.72
CA ILE A 243 9.57 19.68 16.62
C ILE A 243 8.06 19.90 16.40
N ARG A 244 7.27 19.88 17.47
CA ARG A 244 5.82 20.14 17.42
C ARG A 244 5.52 21.49 16.77
N LYS A 245 6.24 22.54 17.19
CA LYS A 245 6.09 23.88 16.62
C LYS A 245 6.45 23.90 15.13
N ALA A 246 7.58 23.30 14.75
CA ALA A 246 7.99 23.23 13.35
C ALA A 246 6.96 22.50 12.47
N ASN A 247 6.37 21.40 12.97
CA ASN A 247 5.29 20.70 12.27
C ASN A 247 4.05 21.58 12.12
N ALA A 248 3.62 22.26 13.18
CA ALA A 248 2.48 23.19 13.13
C ALA A 248 2.72 24.34 12.13
N ASP A 249 3.90 24.96 12.18
CA ASP A 249 4.28 26.05 11.29
C ASP A 249 4.33 25.58 9.83
N SER A 250 4.72 24.32 9.57
CA SER A 250 4.77 23.74 8.22
C SER A 250 3.40 23.68 7.55
N PHE A 251 2.33 23.35 8.28
CA PHE A 251 0.98 23.32 7.71
C PHE A 251 0.48 24.71 7.29
N GLN A 252 0.81 25.75 8.07
CA GLN A 252 0.44 27.11 7.70
C GLN A 252 1.21 27.56 6.45
N PHE A 253 2.50 27.28 6.40
CA PHE A 253 3.32 27.56 5.22
C PHE A 253 2.83 26.82 3.97
N ASP A 254 2.45 25.55 4.10
CA ASP A 254 1.89 24.75 3.01
C ASP A 254 0.52 25.30 2.56
N LEU A 255 -0.35 25.73 3.48
CA LEU A 255 -1.62 26.36 3.16
C LEU A 255 -1.43 27.66 2.36
N GLU A 256 -0.50 28.52 2.77
CA GLU A 256 -0.20 29.77 2.07
C GLU A 256 0.27 29.50 0.64
N LYS A 257 1.15 28.51 0.43
CA LYS A 257 1.57 28.09 -0.91
C LYS A 257 0.42 27.60 -1.77
N LEU A 258 -0.48 26.78 -1.21
CA LEU A 258 -1.63 26.26 -1.94
C LEU A 258 -2.60 27.38 -2.34
N ARG A 259 -2.81 28.37 -1.46
CA ARG A 259 -3.64 29.55 -1.74
C ARG A 259 -3.08 30.46 -2.82
N GLN A 260 -1.75 30.60 -2.90
CA GLN A 260 -1.09 31.37 -3.96
C GLN A 260 -1.27 30.74 -5.35
N GLY A 261 -1.57 29.44 -5.42
CA GLY A 261 -1.72 28.68 -6.65
C GLY A 261 -3.13 28.69 -7.28
N THR A 262 -4.06 29.51 -6.78
CA THR A 262 -5.46 29.51 -7.23
C THR A 262 -6.10 30.90 -7.20
N ASP A 263 -7.06 31.11 -8.11
CA ASP A 263 -7.92 32.30 -8.13
C ASP A 263 -9.03 32.28 -7.06
N HIS A 264 -9.16 31.17 -6.32
CA HIS A 264 -10.17 30.96 -5.28
C HIS A 264 -9.55 30.64 -3.89
N PRO A 265 -8.65 31.50 -3.35
CA PRO A 265 -7.94 31.20 -2.11
C PRO A 265 -8.86 31.05 -0.88
N ASP A 266 -10.02 31.70 -0.87
CA ASP A 266 -11.02 31.63 0.22
C ASP A 266 -11.70 30.25 0.34
N ASN A 267 -11.64 29.47 -0.74
CA ASN A 267 -12.15 28.11 -0.77
C ASN A 267 -11.13 27.09 -0.26
N VAL A 268 -9.88 27.47 -0.02
CA VAL A 268 -8.83 26.58 0.55
C VAL A 268 -8.63 26.90 2.03
N ARG A 269 -8.80 25.91 2.90
CA ARG A 269 -8.83 26.10 4.37
C ARG A 269 -8.00 25.04 5.09
N LEU A 270 -7.33 25.45 6.17
CA LEU A 270 -6.72 24.54 7.14
C LEU A 270 -7.71 24.33 8.29
N ILE A 271 -8.00 23.08 8.61
CA ILE A 271 -8.95 22.70 9.67
C ILE A 271 -8.22 21.82 10.69
N ASP A 272 -8.42 22.13 11.96
CA ASP A 272 -7.92 21.32 13.07
C ASP A 272 -8.90 20.19 13.37
N PHE A 273 -8.39 18.96 13.38
CA PHE A 273 -9.11 17.72 13.70
C PHE A 273 -9.23 17.51 15.21
N HIS A 274 -8.39 18.15 16.04
CA HIS A 274 -8.40 17.96 17.50
C HIS A 274 -9.79 18.12 18.17
N PRO A 275 -10.67 19.06 17.76
CA PRO A 275 -12.02 19.18 18.33
C PRO A 275 -12.92 17.94 18.16
N MET A 276 -12.57 17.01 17.26
CA MET A 276 -13.23 15.70 17.14
C MET A 276 -13.04 14.82 18.36
N ASN A 277 -12.20 15.21 19.33
CA ASN A 277 -12.00 14.50 20.59
C ASN A 277 -13.25 14.32 21.46
N LYS A 278 -14.35 14.99 21.10
CA LYS A 278 -15.67 14.83 21.70
C LYS A 278 -16.45 13.63 21.16
N LEU A 279 -16.09 13.12 19.98
CA LEU A 279 -16.70 11.95 19.38
C LEU A 279 -16.21 10.67 20.07
N PRO A 280 -17.09 9.68 20.30
CA PRO A 280 -16.72 8.46 21.01
C PRO A 280 -15.59 7.69 20.31
N ASP A 281 -15.64 7.65 18.99
CA ASP A 281 -14.70 6.88 18.16
C ASP A 281 -13.32 7.57 18.02
N TYR A 282 -13.16 8.81 18.51
CA TYR A 282 -11.83 9.46 18.61
C TYR A 282 -10.87 8.67 19.52
N GLN A 283 -11.38 7.91 20.49
CA GLN A 283 -10.54 7.06 21.33
C GLN A 283 -9.90 5.90 20.55
N LEU A 284 -10.57 5.42 19.49
CA LEU A 284 -10.02 4.39 18.60
C LEU A 284 -8.86 4.98 17.79
N TYR A 285 -9.03 6.21 17.31
CA TYR A 285 -7.96 6.99 16.67
C TYR A 285 -6.74 7.15 17.59
N ILE A 286 -6.93 7.57 18.85
CA ILE A 286 -5.85 7.67 19.84
C ILE A 286 -5.22 6.31 20.14
N LYS A 287 -6.02 5.25 20.19
CA LYS A 287 -5.52 3.88 20.39
C LYS A 287 -4.55 3.49 19.28
N GLU A 288 -4.89 3.70 18.01
CA GLU A 288 -3.99 3.37 16.89
C GLU A 288 -2.67 4.15 16.94
N LEU A 289 -2.72 5.42 17.34
CA LEU A 289 -1.54 6.26 17.49
C LEU A 289 -0.64 5.82 18.66
N ALA A 290 -1.18 5.65 19.87
CA ALA A 290 -0.37 5.39 21.06
C ALA A 290 0.01 3.90 21.24
N SER A 291 -0.88 2.97 20.91
CA SER A 291 -0.63 1.53 21.16
C SER A 291 0.17 0.86 20.05
N ARG A 292 0.15 1.42 18.84
CA ARG A 292 0.80 0.82 17.65
C ARG A 292 1.70 1.79 16.90
N GLY A 293 1.51 3.09 17.05
CA GLY A 293 2.17 4.07 16.20
C GLY A 293 1.72 3.95 14.73
N ASN A 294 0.48 3.49 14.49
CA ASN A 294 -0.04 3.22 13.15
C ASN A 294 -0.79 4.44 12.60
N LEU A 295 -0.05 5.31 11.94
CA LEU A 295 -0.60 6.52 11.31
C LEU A 295 -1.60 6.21 10.18
N ILE A 296 -1.47 5.05 9.52
CA ILE A 296 -2.38 4.64 8.44
C ILE A 296 -3.76 4.31 9.03
N ALA A 297 -3.80 3.45 10.06
CA ALA A 297 -5.04 3.10 10.75
C ALA A 297 -5.70 4.33 11.39
N ALA A 298 -4.90 5.23 11.98
CA ALA A 298 -5.40 6.49 12.50
C ALA A 298 -6.03 7.37 11.40
N THR A 299 -5.44 7.42 10.20
CA THR A 299 -6.00 8.13 9.04
C THR A 299 -7.26 7.44 8.49
N ASP A 300 -7.35 6.11 8.58
CA ASP A 300 -8.54 5.34 8.25
C ASP A 300 -9.72 5.65 9.19
N ILE A 301 -9.46 5.89 10.48
CA ILE A 301 -10.51 6.31 11.42
C ILE A 301 -10.86 7.78 11.20
N SER A 302 -9.86 8.67 11.06
CA SER A 302 -10.13 10.10 10.94
C SER A 302 -10.90 10.46 9.67
N ARG A 303 -10.67 9.77 8.55
CA ARG A 303 -11.46 10.00 7.32
C ARG A 303 -12.93 9.66 7.51
N LEU A 304 -13.25 8.62 8.29
CA LEU A 304 -14.63 8.23 8.59
C LEU A 304 -15.30 9.31 9.44
N LEU A 305 -14.62 9.80 10.49
CA LEU A 305 -15.14 10.86 11.35
C LEU A 305 -15.34 12.19 10.60
N ILE A 306 -14.43 12.54 9.69
CA ILE A 306 -14.58 13.73 8.84
C ILE A 306 -15.82 13.59 7.95
N LEU A 307 -15.97 12.45 7.26
CA LEU A 307 -17.09 12.24 6.34
C LEU A 307 -18.43 12.06 7.07
N GLU A 308 -18.43 11.52 8.29
CA GLU A 308 -19.63 11.42 9.13
C GLU A 308 -20.17 12.82 9.48
N GLU A 309 -19.30 13.74 9.89
CA GLU A 309 -19.70 15.10 10.29
C GLU A 309 -19.98 16.00 9.08
N TYR A 310 -19.14 15.95 8.04
CA TYR A 310 -19.14 16.94 6.96
C TYR A 310 -19.62 16.40 5.61
N GLY A 311 -19.67 15.08 5.41
CA GLY A 311 -19.88 14.47 4.09
C GLY A 311 -18.81 14.88 3.09
N GLY A 312 -19.14 14.90 1.81
CA GLY A 312 -18.26 15.39 0.75
C GLY A 312 -17.36 14.30 0.16
N LEU A 313 -16.23 14.71 -0.41
CA LEU A 313 -15.23 13.85 -1.05
C LEU A 313 -13.95 13.82 -0.21
N TYR A 314 -13.57 12.66 0.32
CA TYR A 314 -12.26 12.45 0.91
C TYR A 314 -11.29 11.87 -0.14
N LEU A 315 -10.07 12.40 -0.19
CA LEU A 315 -8.99 11.93 -1.06
C LEU A 315 -7.70 11.72 -0.27
N ASN A 316 -7.03 10.59 -0.49
CA ASN A 316 -5.64 10.45 -0.08
C ASN A 316 -4.76 11.43 -0.86
N ASN A 317 -3.73 11.93 -0.19
CA ASN A 317 -2.79 12.96 -0.71
C ASN A 317 -1.88 12.47 -1.85
N GLU A 318 -2.05 11.22 -2.28
CA GLU A 318 -1.29 10.56 -3.35
C GLU A 318 -2.10 10.41 -4.64
N LEU A 319 -3.35 10.86 -4.67
CA LEU A 319 -4.23 10.74 -5.82
C LEU A 319 -4.21 12.01 -6.67
N LEU A 320 -4.34 11.84 -7.99
CA LEU A 320 -4.45 12.92 -8.96
C LEU A 320 -5.90 13.04 -9.47
N PRO A 321 -6.32 14.20 -9.99
CA PRO A 321 -7.54 14.28 -10.78
C PRO A 321 -7.50 13.32 -11.98
N SER A 322 -8.66 12.78 -12.37
CA SER A 322 -8.77 11.98 -13.59
C SER A 322 -8.45 12.79 -14.85
N LEU A 323 -7.89 12.15 -15.88
CA LEU A 323 -7.65 12.79 -17.17
C LEU A 323 -8.96 13.22 -17.84
N HIS A 324 -8.94 14.38 -18.51
CA HIS A 324 -10.10 14.88 -19.22
C HIS A 324 -10.43 14.01 -20.45
N HIS A 325 -11.70 13.62 -20.62
CA HIS A 325 -12.12 12.71 -21.70
C HIS A 325 -11.78 13.22 -23.11
N MET A 326 -11.80 14.54 -23.32
CA MET A 326 -11.40 15.12 -24.62
C MET A 326 -9.93 14.86 -24.96
N LEU A 327 -9.03 14.97 -23.97
CA LEU A 327 -7.61 14.67 -24.15
C LEU A 327 -7.42 13.19 -24.48
N ILE A 328 -8.06 12.30 -23.72
CA ILE A 328 -8.05 10.86 -23.96
C ILE A 328 -8.57 10.53 -25.37
N THR A 329 -9.66 11.16 -25.80
CA THR A 329 -10.24 10.93 -27.13
C THR A 329 -9.34 11.43 -28.26
N GLN A 330 -8.70 12.58 -28.08
CA GLN A 330 -7.77 13.13 -29.07
C GLN A 330 -6.54 12.22 -29.24
N ILE A 331 -6.04 11.65 -28.14
CA ILE A 331 -4.92 10.71 -28.15
C ILE A 331 -5.35 9.32 -28.66
N GLY A 332 -6.53 8.84 -28.27
CA GLY A 332 -7.06 7.54 -28.71
C GLY A 332 -7.38 7.48 -30.21
N LYS A 333 -7.57 8.64 -30.86
CA LYS A 333 -7.67 8.75 -32.33
C LYS A 333 -6.32 8.55 -33.05
N ILE A 334 -5.20 8.48 -32.32
CA ILE A 334 -3.87 8.38 -32.92
C ILE A 334 -3.59 6.98 -33.47
N ASP A 335 -4.18 5.89 -32.97
CA ASP A 335 -4.05 4.57 -33.62
C ASP A 335 -5.19 3.56 -33.34
N ALA A 336 -5.70 2.98 -34.44
CA ALA A 336 -6.61 1.83 -34.50
C ALA A 336 -5.84 0.50 -34.70
N ILE A 337 -4.56 0.44 -34.32
CA ILE A 337 -3.69 -0.74 -34.48
C ILE A 337 -2.90 -0.98 -33.19
N ASP A 338 -3.14 -2.16 -32.61
CA ASP A 338 -2.50 -2.80 -31.44
C ASP A 338 -2.79 -2.25 -30.02
N VAL A 339 -3.85 -2.78 -29.41
CA VAL A 339 -4.67 -2.16 -28.35
C VAL A 339 -4.32 -2.63 -26.92
N SER A 340 -3.08 -3.06 -26.61
CA SER A 340 -2.81 -3.62 -25.27
C SER A 340 -1.65 -3.04 -24.46
N LYS A 341 -0.77 -2.21 -25.04
CA LYS A 341 0.42 -1.71 -24.31
C LYS A 341 0.61 -0.19 -24.27
N THR A 342 0.17 0.54 -25.30
CA THR A 342 0.46 1.98 -25.48
C THR A 342 -0.67 2.94 -25.08
N GLN A 343 -1.84 2.42 -24.67
CA GLN A 343 -3.00 3.20 -24.23
C GLN A 343 -3.28 3.12 -22.72
N SER A 344 -2.32 2.72 -21.88
CA SER A 344 -2.54 2.84 -20.45
C SER A 344 -2.65 4.33 -20.12
N GLN A 345 -3.76 4.74 -19.49
CA GLN A 345 -3.93 6.12 -19.02
C GLN A 345 -2.75 6.60 -18.14
N GLU A 346 -1.97 5.66 -17.60
CA GLU A 346 -0.69 5.85 -16.93
C GLU A 346 0.39 6.50 -17.81
N VAL A 347 0.54 6.08 -19.07
CA VAL A 347 1.49 6.69 -20.01
C VAL A 347 1.06 8.12 -20.34
N ILE A 348 -0.24 8.33 -20.63
CA ILE A 348 -0.78 9.68 -20.90
C ILE A 348 -0.60 10.57 -19.67
N MET A 349 -0.97 10.08 -18.49
CA MET A 349 -0.79 10.81 -17.24
C MET A 349 0.69 11.15 -17.03
N ARG A 350 1.60 10.22 -17.28
CA ARG A 350 3.04 10.45 -17.15
C ARG A 350 3.51 11.59 -18.05
N VAL A 351 3.11 11.60 -19.32
CA VAL A 351 3.45 12.68 -20.26
C VAL A 351 2.85 14.02 -19.81
N VAL A 352 1.60 14.02 -19.35
CA VAL A 352 0.95 15.22 -18.76
C VAL A 352 1.77 15.77 -17.60
N LEU A 353 2.17 14.92 -16.64
CA LEU A 353 2.97 15.35 -15.49
C LEU A 353 4.36 15.85 -15.91
N ASP A 354 4.99 15.23 -16.91
CA ASP A 354 6.29 15.67 -17.44
C ASP A 354 6.20 17.06 -18.09
N GLU A 355 5.16 17.34 -18.87
CA GLU A 355 4.95 18.67 -19.45
C GLU A 355 4.57 19.71 -18.39
N LEU A 356 3.73 19.38 -17.41
CA LEU A 356 3.44 20.27 -16.27
C LEU A 356 4.71 20.58 -15.46
N THR A 357 5.58 19.58 -15.27
CA THR A 357 6.88 19.75 -14.61
C THR A 357 7.78 20.69 -15.42
N ARG A 358 7.85 20.50 -16.75
CA ARG A 358 8.62 21.36 -17.67
C ARG A 358 8.13 22.81 -17.65
N CYS A 359 6.83 23.03 -17.55
CA CYS A 359 6.22 24.35 -17.42
C CYS A 359 6.39 24.99 -16.03
N GLY A 360 6.99 24.28 -15.06
CA GLY A 360 7.21 24.78 -13.70
C GLY A 360 6.00 24.64 -12.78
N GLU A 361 4.95 23.94 -13.19
CA GLU A 361 3.72 23.77 -12.39
C GLU A 361 3.88 22.74 -11.25
N MET A 362 4.87 21.84 -11.38
CA MET A 362 5.18 20.77 -10.42
C MET A 362 6.66 20.81 -9.96
N PRO A 363 7.09 21.85 -9.23
CA PRO A 363 8.49 22.04 -8.85
C PRO A 363 9.01 20.98 -7.86
N ALA A 364 8.15 20.41 -7.01
CA ALA A 364 8.58 19.35 -6.12
C ALA A 364 8.84 18.06 -6.90
N ARG A 365 7.98 17.74 -7.87
CA ARG A 365 8.22 16.63 -8.80
C ARG A 365 9.52 16.83 -9.59
N ALA A 366 9.80 18.03 -10.09
CA ALA A 366 11.07 18.33 -10.76
C ALA A 366 12.28 17.99 -9.87
N SER A 367 12.21 18.38 -8.60
CA SER A 367 13.26 18.10 -7.60
C SER A 367 13.45 16.60 -7.36
N ILE A 368 12.36 15.82 -7.30
CA ILE A 368 12.41 14.37 -7.16
C ILE A 368 13.01 13.70 -8.40
N LEU A 369 12.64 14.13 -9.60
CA LEU A 369 13.20 13.59 -10.84
C LEU A 369 14.70 13.90 -11.00
N ALA A 370 15.16 15.04 -10.47
CA ALA A 370 16.56 15.41 -10.43
C ALA A 370 17.37 14.67 -9.35
N SER A 371 16.71 14.04 -8.38
CA SER A 371 17.37 13.27 -7.32
C SER A 371 17.89 11.92 -7.81
N GLU A 372 18.80 11.31 -7.05
CA GLU A 372 19.34 9.98 -7.36
C GLU A 372 18.22 8.95 -7.61
N ASN A 373 18.36 8.17 -8.68
CA ASN A 373 17.37 7.17 -9.10
C ASN A 373 15.93 7.75 -9.23
N ARG A 374 15.77 9.04 -9.54
CA ARG A 374 14.47 9.74 -9.67
C ARG A 374 13.59 9.58 -8.42
N GLY A 375 14.21 9.56 -7.23
CA GLY A 375 13.53 9.34 -5.95
C GLY A 375 12.90 7.95 -5.80
N GLY A 376 13.25 7.00 -6.68
CA GLY A 376 12.70 5.65 -6.72
C GLY A 376 11.40 5.51 -7.52
N TYR A 377 11.00 6.53 -8.29
CA TYR A 377 9.87 6.44 -9.23
C TYR A 377 10.16 5.48 -10.38
N ILE A 378 9.15 4.69 -10.76
CA ILE A 378 9.20 3.93 -12.01
C ILE A 378 9.10 4.92 -13.17
N ASP A 379 9.89 4.67 -14.21
CA ASP A 379 9.65 5.28 -15.51
C ASP A 379 8.59 4.50 -16.28
N GLN A 380 7.34 4.99 -16.27
CA GLN A 380 6.25 4.35 -17.04
C GLN A 380 6.44 4.45 -18.56
N LEU A 381 7.37 5.31 -19.03
CA LEU A 381 7.71 5.42 -20.45
C LEU A 381 8.79 4.41 -20.86
N GLN A 382 9.43 3.73 -19.91
CA GLN A 382 10.48 2.76 -20.21
C GLN A 382 9.91 1.59 -21.04
N GLY A 383 10.45 1.43 -22.25
CA GLY A 383 10.03 0.37 -23.18
C GLY A 383 8.81 0.74 -24.03
N ILE A 384 8.35 1.99 -23.98
CA ILE A 384 7.41 2.56 -24.95
C ILE A 384 8.21 3.18 -26.11
N ASP A 385 7.69 3.08 -27.34
CA ASP A 385 8.32 3.68 -28.51
C ASP A 385 8.37 5.22 -28.40
N ASP A 386 9.53 5.82 -28.67
CA ASP A 386 9.73 7.27 -28.60
C ASP A 386 8.79 8.04 -29.54
N ILE A 387 8.41 7.45 -30.68
CA ILE A 387 7.45 8.04 -31.63
C ILE A 387 6.08 8.15 -30.98
N ASP A 388 5.64 7.12 -30.26
CA ASP A 388 4.34 7.11 -29.58
C ASP A 388 4.33 8.09 -28.41
N VAL A 389 5.40 8.14 -27.62
CA VAL A 389 5.57 9.13 -26.55
C VAL A 389 5.52 10.55 -27.12
N GLN A 390 6.21 10.80 -28.24
CA GLN A 390 6.23 12.13 -28.86
C GLN A 390 4.85 12.52 -29.40
N ARG A 391 4.11 11.60 -30.01
CA ARG A 391 2.73 11.86 -30.49
C ARG A 391 1.79 12.24 -29.34
N ILE A 392 1.88 11.55 -28.19
CA ILE A 392 1.12 11.89 -26.99
C ILE A 392 1.55 13.26 -26.49
N ARG A 393 2.86 13.53 -26.41
CA ARG A 393 3.43 14.79 -25.96
C ARG A 393 2.94 15.96 -26.82
N ASP A 394 2.93 15.83 -28.13
CA ASP A 394 2.46 16.88 -29.05
C ASP A 394 0.99 17.25 -28.77
N LYS A 395 0.14 16.27 -28.45
CA LYS A 395 -1.26 16.53 -28.07
C LYS A 395 -1.41 17.18 -26.70
N VAL A 396 -0.59 16.79 -25.74
CA VAL A 396 -0.56 17.42 -24.42
C VAL A 396 -0.11 18.88 -24.53
N ILE A 397 0.95 19.16 -25.31
CA ILE A 397 1.43 20.52 -25.57
C ILE A 397 0.34 21.33 -26.28
N GLU A 398 -0.29 20.78 -27.33
CA GLU A 398 -1.41 21.44 -28.03
C GLU A 398 -2.56 21.80 -27.07
N ALA A 399 -2.88 20.90 -26.12
CA ALA A 399 -3.89 21.15 -25.11
C ALA A 399 -3.47 22.26 -24.12
N ILE A 400 -2.23 22.25 -23.64
CA ILE A 400 -1.68 23.29 -22.77
C ILE A 400 -1.69 24.65 -23.46
N ASP A 401 -1.17 24.74 -24.69
CA ASP A 401 -1.06 25.99 -25.46
C ASP A 401 -2.44 26.60 -25.73
N ARG A 402 -3.45 25.75 -25.95
CA ARG A 402 -4.84 26.17 -26.14
C ARG A 402 -5.63 26.36 -24.84
N ARG A 403 -4.99 26.20 -23.68
CA ARG A 403 -5.64 26.25 -22.36
C ARG A 403 -6.83 25.29 -22.25
N GLN A 404 -6.73 24.12 -22.87
CA GLN A 404 -7.71 23.05 -22.72
C GLN A 404 -7.50 22.34 -21.38
N PRO A 405 -8.58 21.92 -20.70
CA PRO A 405 -8.46 21.21 -19.43
C PRO A 405 -7.78 19.85 -19.64
N LEU A 406 -6.68 19.63 -18.93
CA LEU A 406 -5.97 18.34 -18.91
C LEU A 406 -6.67 17.33 -17.99
N PHE A 407 -7.35 17.82 -16.97
CA PHE A 407 -8.04 17.04 -15.95
C PHE A 407 -9.55 17.24 -16.01
N ALA A 408 -10.30 16.23 -15.56
CA ALA A 408 -11.75 16.28 -15.47
C ALA A 408 -12.18 17.05 -14.20
N PRO A 409 -13.11 18.02 -14.31
CA PRO A 409 -13.77 18.57 -13.13
C PRO A 409 -14.66 17.50 -12.48
N LEU A 410 -14.84 17.58 -11.15
CA LEU A 410 -15.70 16.66 -10.42
C LEU A 410 -17.18 16.78 -10.81
N GLY A 411 -17.62 17.98 -11.21
CA GLY A 411 -19.04 18.27 -11.42
C GLY A 411 -19.83 18.10 -10.13
N LYS A 412 -21.12 17.74 -10.24
CA LYS A 412 -21.98 17.44 -9.08
C LYS A 412 -21.90 15.95 -8.76
N LEU A 413 -21.27 15.61 -7.64
CA LEU A 413 -21.16 14.24 -7.16
C LEU A 413 -22.43 13.83 -6.41
N THR A 414 -22.78 12.55 -6.53
CA THR A 414 -24.00 11.99 -5.93
C THR A 414 -23.77 10.58 -5.41
N VAL A 415 -24.50 10.19 -4.38
CA VAL A 415 -24.53 8.84 -3.80
C VAL A 415 -25.94 8.25 -3.87
N ASP A 416 -26.07 6.94 -3.74
CA ASP A 416 -27.41 6.34 -3.62
C ASP A 416 -28.01 6.67 -2.24
N PRO A 417 -29.34 6.84 -2.14
CA PRO A 417 -29.99 7.29 -0.90
C PRO A 417 -30.12 6.21 0.18
N TYR A 418 -29.67 4.97 -0.06
CA TYR A 418 -29.73 3.90 0.93
C TYR A 418 -28.41 3.78 1.70
N PHE A 419 -27.30 3.60 1.00
CA PHE A 419 -25.97 3.57 1.60
C PHE A 419 -25.48 4.98 1.91
N GLN A 420 -25.89 5.99 1.13
CA GLN A 420 -25.46 7.39 1.26
C GLN A 420 -23.94 7.56 1.15
N TYR A 421 -23.32 6.63 0.43
CA TYR A 421 -21.89 6.37 0.46
C TYR A 421 -21.43 5.70 -0.83
N ASN A 422 -20.25 6.03 -1.33
CA ASN A 422 -19.59 5.32 -2.43
C ASN A 422 -18.07 5.51 -2.38
N TYR A 423 -17.31 4.53 -2.85
CA TYR A 423 -15.86 4.49 -2.78
C TYR A 423 -15.26 3.88 -4.04
N ALA A 424 -13.96 4.09 -4.23
CA ALA A 424 -13.25 3.56 -5.39
C ALA A 424 -13.05 2.04 -5.29
N ASP A 425 -13.00 1.37 -6.45
CA ASP A 425 -12.94 -0.10 -6.56
C ASP A 425 -11.87 -0.70 -5.62
N ARG A 426 -12.34 -1.30 -4.52
CA ARG A 426 -11.56 -1.93 -3.44
C ARG A 426 -10.48 -1.06 -2.81
N ASN A 427 -10.68 0.24 -2.76
CA ASN A 427 -9.81 1.09 -1.97
C ASN A 427 -10.61 2.18 -1.25
N ASN A 428 -10.15 2.52 -0.05
CA ASN A 428 -10.70 3.59 0.77
C ASN A 428 -10.01 4.94 0.49
N LYS A 429 -9.19 5.05 -0.57
CA LYS A 429 -8.37 6.23 -0.87
C LYS A 429 -9.16 7.37 -1.50
N ALA A 430 -10.30 7.08 -2.12
CA ALA A 430 -11.26 8.07 -2.58
C ALA A 430 -12.66 7.62 -2.15
N ILE A 431 -13.34 8.48 -1.41
CA ILE A 431 -14.62 8.18 -0.78
C ILE A 431 -15.54 9.39 -0.92
N ILE A 432 -16.79 9.16 -1.29
CA ILE A 432 -17.86 10.16 -1.21
C ILE A 432 -18.96 9.71 -0.25
N ALA A 433 -19.51 10.65 0.49
CA ALA A 433 -20.61 10.38 1.41
C ALA A 433 -21.48 11.61 1.65
N THR A 434 -22.72 11.41 2.09
CA THR A 434 -23.45 12.46 2.81
C THR A 434 -23.00 12.52 4.27
N PRO A 435 -23.19 13.67 4.95
CA PRO A 435 -23.13 13.70 6.41
C PRO A 435 -24.08 12.67 7.01
N SER A 436 -23.71 12.12 8.17
CA SER A 436 -24.47 11.12 8.92
C SER A 436 -24.85 9.87 8.09
N SER A 437 -24.02 9.52 7.12
CA SER A 437 -24.22 8.33 6.28
C SER A 437 -24.30 7.06 7.12
N ARG A 438 -25.42 6.32 6.99
CA ARG A 438 -25.63 5.02 7.66
C ARG A 438 -24.50 4.02 7.39
N PHE A 439 -23.91 4.06 6.19
CA PHE A 439 -22.78 3.19 5.87
C PHE A 439 -21.55 3.49 6.74
N ILE A 440 -21.26 4.77 7.00
CA ILE A 440 -20.09 5.16 7.78
C ILE A 440 -20.29 4.77 9.25
N ASP A 441 -21.49 5.02 9.78
CA ASP A 441 -21.88 4.59 11.13
C ASP A 441 -21.74 3.07 11.31
N GLN A 442 -22.13 2.28 10.30
CA GLN A 442 -21.94 0.83 10.33
C GLN A 442 -20.45 0.43 10.28
N VAL A 443 -19.62 1.10 9.47
CA VAL A 443 -18.16 0.84 9.47
C VAL A 443 -17.56 1.16 10.85
N LEU A 444 -17.89 2.33 11.43
CA LEU A 444 -17.42 2.71 12.76
C LEU A 444 -17.89 1.74 13.84
N THR A 445 -19.14 1.27 13.77
CA THR A 445 -19.68 0.23 14.65
C THR A 445 -18.89 -1.06 14.56
N ASN A 446 -18.57 -1.53 13.35
CA ASN A 446 -17.76 -2.74 13.15
C ASN A 446 -16.35 -2.56 13.72
N VAL A 447 -15.70 -1.41 13.47
CA VAL A 447 -14.38 -1.08 14.03
C VAL A 447 -14.43 -1.14 15.56
N ARG A 448 -15.45 -0.54 16.17
CA ARG A 448 -15.66 -0.52 17.62
C ARG A 448 -15.82 -1.92 18.20
N GLN A 449 -16.67 -2.76 17.59
CA GLN A 449 -16.88 -4.15 17.98
C GLN A 449 -15.58 -4.98 17.89
N ILE A 450 -14.78 -4.81 16.83
CA ILE A 450 -13.49 -5.50 16.72
C ILE A 450 -12.56 -5.09 17.86
N HIS A 451 -12.49 -3.80 18.19
CA HIS A 451 -11.68 -3.33 19.33
C HIS A 451 -12.20 -3.80 20.69
N GLU A 452 -13.50 -4.00 20.86
CA GLU A 452 -14.08 -4.62 22.05
C GLU A 452 -13.65 -6.08 22.18
N VAL A 453 -13.64 -6.84 21.09
CA VAL A 453 -13.11 -8.22 21.06
C VAL A 453 -11.61 -8.24 21.41
N ILE A 454 -10.81 -7.32 20.84
CA ILE A 454 -9.40 -7.14 21.19
C ILE A 454 -9.22 -6.93 22.70
N GLY A 455 -10.05 -6.06 23.30
CA GLY A 455 -10.01 -5.77 24.73
C GLY A 455 -10.42 -6.97 25.59
N ARG A 456 -11.54 -7.62 25.27
CA ARG A 456 -12.12 -8.74 26.01
C ARG A 456 -11.16 -9.93 26.09
N HIS A 457 -10.51 -10.26 24.98
CA HIS A 457 -9.57 -11.37 24.89
C HIS A 457 -8.12 -10.97 25.20
N ASN A 458 -7.90 -9.73 25.66
CA ASN A 458 -6.58 -9.17 25.94
C ASN A 458 -5.58 -9.41 24.79
N ILE A 459 -6.04 -9.29 23.54
CA ILE A 459 -5.22 -9.51 22.34
C ILE A 459 -4.01 -8.57 22.34
N ASP A 460 -4.22 -7.34 22.83
CA ASP A 460 -3.17 -6.34 23.00
C ASP A 460 -2.04 -6.78 23.94
N GLY A 461 -2.32 -7.65 24.92
CA GLY A 461 -1.38 -8.15 25.91
C GLY A 461 -0.90 -9.58 25.68
N LEU A 462 -1.22 -10.19 24.53
CA LEU A 462 -0.77 -11.55 24.22
C LEU A 462 0.75 -11.58 24.03
N ASN A 463 1.38 -12.59 24.64
CA ASN A 463 2.80 -12.81 24.44
C ASN A 463 3.04 -13.29 23.00
N PRO A 464 3.78 -12.54 22.18
CA PRO A 464 3.99 -12.88 20.78
C PRO A 464 4.74 -14.20 20.54
N THR A 465 5.39 -14.73 21.58
CA THR A 465 6.20 -15.96 21.53
C THR A 465 5.43 -17.22 21.95
N GLN A 466 4.21 -17.07 22.46
CA GLN A 466 3.40 -18.20 22.93
C GLN A 466 2.34 -18.56 21.89
N SER A 467 2.20 -19.87 21.63
CA SER A 467 1.10 -20.36 20.82
C SER A 467 -0.22 -20.13 21.53
N ILE A 468 -1.18 -19.51 20.83
CA ILE A 468 -2.51 -19.27 21.38
C ILE A 468 -3.28 -20.60 21.40
N PRO A 469 -3.85 -21.01 22.56
CA PRO A 469 -4.68 -22.20 22.64
C PRO A 469 -5.84 -22.17 21.63
N ARG A 470 -6.14 -23.32 21.01
CA ARG A 470 -7.25 -23.45 20.05
C ARG A 470 -8.60 -23.04 20.65
N ALA A 471 -8.83 -23.30 21.94
CA ALA A 471 -10.06 -22.89 22.62
C ALA A 471 -10.26 -21.37 22.61
N ILE A 472 -9.22 -20.60 22.99
CA ILE A 472 -9.24 -19.13 22.94
C ILE A 472 -9.42 -18.63 21.51
N SER A 473 -8.74 -19.28 20.54
CA SER A 473 -8.92 -18.94 19.13
C SER A 473 -10.38 -19.15 18.66
N ASN A 474 -11.02 -20.23 19.09
CA ASN A 474 -12.43 -20.48 18.78
C ASN A 474 -13.36 -19.47 19.47
N GLU A 475 -13.12 -19.14 20.74
CA GLU A 475 -13.90 -18.13 21.47
C GLU A 475 -13.83 -16.75 20.81
N ILE A 476 -12.65 -16.34 20.34
CA ILE A 476 -12.49 -15.10 19.56
C ILE A 476 -13.33 -15.16 18.28
N MET A 477 -13.31 -16.28 17.56
CA MET A 477 -14.08 -16.43 16.32
C MET A 477 -15.59 -16.43 16.58
N GLU A 478 -16.05 -17.06 17.65
CA GLU A 478 -17.46 -17.06 18.07
C GLU A 478 -17.92 -15.63 18.40
N ASP A 479 -17.11 -14.86 19.12
CA ASP A 479 -17.40 -13.46 19.42
C ASP A 479 -17.45 -12.59 18.16
N LEU A 480 -16.50 -12.76 17.23
CA LEU A 480 -16.51 -12.02 15.96
C LEU A 480 -17.79 -12.34 15.15
N GLN A 481 -18.16 -13.62 15.07
CA GLN A 481 -19.36 -14.07 14.38
C GLN A 481 -20.66 -13.59 15.06
N ALA A 482 -20.70 -13.56 16.39
CA ALA A 482 -21.84 -13.06 17.15
C ALA A 482 -22.09 -11.57 16.90
N ASN A 483 -21.06 -10.81 16.52
CA ASN A 483 -21.15 -9.41 16.11
C ASN A 483 -21.42 -9.23 14.59
N GLY A 484 -21.63 -10.31 13.83
CA GLY A 484 -21.87 -10.24 12.38
C GLY A 484 -20.62 -9.95 11.54
N LEU A 485 -19.42 -10.10 12.11
CA LEU A 485 -18.15 -9.80 11.43
C LEU A 485 -17.69 -11.00 10.59
N LEU A 486 -17.33 -10.77 9.32
CA LEU A 486 -17.03 -11.81 8.34
C LEU A 486 -15.54 -12.23 8.33
N PHE A 487 -14.97 -12.55 9.50
CA PHE A 487 -13.60 -13.04 9.59
C PHE A 487 -13.49 -14.50 9.10
N CYS A 488 -12.49 -14.79 8.26
CA CYS A 488 -12.18 -16.17 7.84
C CYS A 488 -11.42 -16.95 8.92
N ASP A 489 -10.52 -16.26 9.61
CA ASP A 489 -9.81 -16.70 10.81
C ASP A 489 -9.41 -15.47 11.64
N ASN A 490 -8.88 -15.68 12.83
CA ASN A 490 -8.42 -14.60 13.71
C ASN A 490 -6.92 -14.30 13.59
N SER A 491 -6.20 -14.89 12.64
CA SER A 491 -4.74 -14.71 12.53
C SER A 491 -4.36 -13.25 12.30
N SER A 492 -5.12 -12.53 11.47
CA SER A 492 -4.99 -11.09 11.25
C SER A 492 -5.10 -10.30 12.55
N LEU A 493 -6.09 -10.64 13.39
CA LEU A 493 -6.32 -10.00 14.68
C LEU A 493 -5.24 -10.33 15.71
N LEU A 494 -4.76 -11.57 15.74
CA LEU A 494 -3.69 -12.01 16.63
C LEU A 494 -2.32 -11.38 16.27
N SER A 495 -2.14 -11.00 15.00
CA SER A 495 -0.94 -10.30 14.54
C SER A 495 -0.98 -8.78 14.74
N TYR A 496 -2.13 -8.23 15.12
CA TYR A 496 -2.47 -6.80 15.14
C TYR A 496 -1.43 -5.89 15.82
N ARG A 497 -0.87 -6.29 16.97
CA ARG A 497 0.14 -5.48 17.67
C ARG A 497 1.52 -5.49 17.02
N SER A 498 1.84 -6.55 16.29
CA SER A 498 3.15 -6.75 15.67
C SER A 498 3.20 -6.45 14.18
N GLU A 499 2.05 -6.27 13.56
CA GLU A 499 2.02 -6.09 12.12
C GLU A 499 2.64 -4.76 11.67
N GLY A 500 2.98 -4.73 10.40
CA GLY A 500 3.67 -3.64 9.78
C GLY A 500 5.16 -3.70 10.07
N ILE A 501 5.59 -3.12 11.20
CA ILE A 501 7.01 -2.98 11.52
C ILE A 501 7.71 -4.34 11.61
N VAL A 502 7.07 -5.38 12.16
CA VAL A 502 7.67 -6.73 12.33
C VAL A 502 7.41 -7.65 11.15
N THR A 503 6.24 -7.54 10.49
CA THR A 503 5.80 -8.51 9.45
C THR A 503 5.84 -7.95 8.03
N ALA A 504 6.17 -6.66 7.84
CA ALA A 504 6.09 -5.89 6.60
C ALA A 504 4.69 -5.81 5.94
N ASN A 505 3.70 -6.52 6.49
CA ASN A 505 2.31 -6.55 6.05
C ASN A 505 1.40 -6.06 7.16
N ILE A 506 0.20 -5.58 6.83
CA ILE A 506 -0.80 -5.05 7.78
C ILE A 506 -2.17 -5.72 7.62
N PRO A 507 -2.25 -7.06 7.72
CA PRO A 507 -3.51 -7.78 7.58
C PRO A 507 -4.58 -7.31 8.58
N GLY A 508 -4.27 -7.19 9.86
CA GLY A 508 -5.15 -6.67 10.90
C GLY A 508 -5.66 -5.25 10.63
N THR A 509 -4.82 -4.33 10.17
CA THR A 509 -5.27 -2.96 9.81
C THR A 509 -6.23 -3.00 8.64
N ARG A 510 -5.99 -3.88 7.65
CA ARG A 510 -6.90 -4.07 6.52
C ARG A 510 -8.25 -4.64 6.94
N GLU A 511 -8.26 -5.55 7.91
CA GLU A 511 -9.48 -6.12 8.50
C GLU A 511 -10.25 -5.10 9.35
N ILE A 512 -9.54 -4.29 10.15
CA ILE A 512 -10.16 -3.43 11.17
C ILE A 512 -10.68 -2.12 10.60
N GLY A 513 -9.85 -1.38 9.85
CA GLY A 513 -10.19 -0.05 9.33
C GLY A 513 -9.96 0.13 7.83
N GLY A 514 -9.34 -0.86 7.18
CA GLY A 514 -9.16 -0.90 5.73
C GLY A 514 -10.38 -1.44 5.00
N ILE A 515 -10.19 -1.81 3.73
CA ILE A 515 -11.29 -2.14 2.82
C ILE A 515 -12.23 -3.26 3.30
N ILE A 516 -11.73 -4.20 4.12
CA ILE A 516 -12.54 -5.33 4.57
C ILE A 516 -13.59 -4.88 5.60
N ALA A 517 -13.29 -3.83 6.39
CA ALA A 517 -14.27 -3.19 7.27
C ALA A 517 -15.48 -2.63 6.49
N TYR A 518 -15.25 -2.15 5.26
CA TYR A 518 -16.30 -1.69 4.35
C TYR A 518 -17.11 -2.87 3.81
N ASP A 519 -16.47 -4.00 3.51
CA ASP A 519 -17.17 -5.23 3.10
C ASP A 519 -18.08 -5.76 4.23
N HIS A 520 -17.64 -5.69 5.49
CA HIS A 520 -18.48 -6.01 6.65
C HIS A 520 -19.70 -5.09 6.75
N ALA A 521 -19.51 -3.77 6.58
CA ALA A 521 -20.61 -2.82 6.65
C ALA A 521 -21.62 -3.03 5.50
N TYR A 522 -21.12 -3.30 4.30
CA TYR A 522 -21.97 -3.63 3.16
C TYR A 522 -22.79 -4.90 3.40
N ALA A 523 -22.18 -5.95 3.96
CA ALA A 523 -22.87 -7.19 4.30
C ALA A 523 -23.97 -6.97 5.34
N ALA A 524 -23.68 -6.27 6.44
CA ALA A 524 -24.67 -5.97 7.48
C ALA A 524 -25.88 -5.20 6.93
N LEU A 525 -25.63 -4.18 6.11
CA LEU A 525 -26.72 -3.39 5.51
C LEU A 525 -27.51 -4.17 4.46
N LEU A 526 -26.91 -5.15 3.77
CA LEU A 526 -27.67 -6.05 2.92
C LEU A 526 -28.59 -6.97 3.74
N GLU A 527 -28.12 -7.47 4.87
CA GLU A 527 -28.95 -8.30 5.77
C GLU A 527 -30.18 -7.53 6.27
N ASP A 528 -30.04 -6.24 6.56
CA ASP A 528 -31.14 -5.35 6.96
C ASP A 528 -32.30 -5.28 5.94
N ILE A 529 -32.03 -5.57 4.65
CA ILE A 529 -33.03 -5.59 3.58
C ILE A 529 -33.37 -7.01 3.11
N GLY A 530 -33.09 -8.02 3.94
CA GLY A 530 -33.42 -9.42 3.68
C GLY A 530 -32.55 -10.06 2.58
N VAL A 531 -31.34 -9.54 2.37
CA VAL A 531 -30.34 -10.16 1.49
C VAL A 531 -29.30 -10.82 2.37
N VAL A 532 -29.19 -12.15 2.29
CA VAL A 532 -28.13 -12.88 3.00
C VAL A 532 -26.89 -12.94 2.10
N PRO A 533 -25.81 -12.19 2.40
CA PRO A 533 -24.58 -12.25 1.64
C PRO A 533 -23.93 -13.63 1.79
N ASP A 534 -23.22 -14.09 0.75
CA ASP A 534 -22.36 -15.26 0.91
C ASP A 534 -21.31 -14.95 2.00
N ARG A 535 -21.01 -15.93 2.88
CA ARG A 535 -20.03 -15.77 3.98
C ARG A 535 -18.64 -15.30 3.53
N TYR A 536 -18.35 -15.42 2.25
CA TYR A 536 -17.19 -14.80 1.63
C TYR A 536 -17.69 -13.61 0.83
N PRO A 537 -17.29 -12.37 1.15
CA PRO A 537 -17.53 -11.24 0.27
C PRO A 537 -16.82 -11.52 -1.06
N ARG A 538 -17.55 -12.12 -2.01
CA ARG A 538 -17.06 -12.25 -3.36
C ARG A 538 -16.89 -10.84 -3.88
N SER A 539 -15.79 -10.68 -4.59
CA SER A 539 -15.40 -9.60 -5.49
C SER A 539 -16.50 -8.97 -6.39
N SER A 540 -17.74 -9.45 -6.35
CA SER A 540 -18.86 -9.08 -7.20
C SER A 540 -19.83 -8.08 -6.58
N LEU A 541 -19.79 -7.85 -5.26
CA LEU A 541 -20.83 -7.06 -4.57
C LEU A 541 -20.71 -5.54 -4.81
N HIS A 542 -19.50 -4.99 -4.70
CA HIS A 542 -19.19 -3.59 -5.05
C HIS A 542 -19.27 -3.29 -6.55
N LYS A 543 -19.34 -4.32 -7.42
CA LYS A 543 -19.40 -4.13 -8.89
C LYS A 543 -20.78 -3.77 -9.41
N ILE A 544 -21.81 -3.88 -8.58
CA ILE A 544 -23.19 -3.77 -9.04
C ILE A 544 -23.60 -2.29 -9.17
N LEU A 545 -23.19 -1.46 -8.21
CA LEU A 545 -23.19 -0.01 -8.34
C LEU A 545 -21.87 0.43 -8.97
N SER A 546 -21.89 1.46 -9.83
CA SER A 546 -20.66 1.95 -10.44
C SER A 546 -19.79 2.61 -9.35
N PRO A 547 -18.54 2.16 -9.15
CA PRO A 547 -17.65 2.81 -8.20
C PRO A 547 -17.33 4.22 -8.65
N VAL A 548 -16.99 5.06 -7.69
CA VAL A 548 -16.63 6.45 -7.91
C VAL A 548 -15.23 6.51 -8.54
N THR A 549 -15.13 7.07 -9.76
CA THR A 549 -13.87 7.23 -10.52
C THR A 549 -13.43 8.71 -10.71
N PRO A 550 -13.51 9.59 -9.70
CA PRO A 550 -13.16 11.01 -9.85
C PRO A 550 -11.65 11.22 -9.91
N ALA A 551 -10.89 10.22 -9.48
CA ALA A 551 -9.45 10.31 -9.27
C ALA A 551 -8.69 9.27 -10.11
N PHE A 552 -7.44 9.61 -10.38
CA PHE A 552 -6.43 8.75 -10.96
C PHE A 552 -5.58 8.10 -9.86
N PHE A 553 -5.58 6.77 -9.81
CA PHE A 553 -4.99 5.99 -8.71
C PHE A 553 -3.56 5.49 -8.97
N ALA A 554 -3.15 5.41 -10.23
CA ALA A 554 -1.87 4.84 -10.64
C ALA A 554 -0.77 5.92 -10.68
N THR A 555 -0.61 6.65 -9.57
CA THR A 555 0.35 7.76 -9.47
C THR A 555 1.73 7.29 -9.01
N GLU A 556 2.74 8.13 -9.22
CA GLU A 556 4.11 7.89 -8.74
C GLU A 556 4.15 7.78 -7.20
N GLU A 557 3.43 8.66 -6.50
CA GLU A 557 3.29 8.59 -5.05
C GLU A 557 2.51 7.36 -4.59
N ALA A 558 1.43 6.94 -5.28
CA ALA A 558 0.71 5.73 -4.91
C ALA A 558 1.59 4.47 -5.07
N TYR A 559 2.47 4.45 -6.08
CA TYR A 559 3.46 3.40 -6.23
C TYR A 559 4.47 3.42 -5.08
N LEU A 560 5.05 4.58 -4.74
CA LEU A 560 5.94 4.68 -3.59
C LEU A 560 5.25 4.37 -2.28
N SER A 561 4.02 4.81 -2.03
CA SER A 561 3.25 4.50 -0.83
C SER A 561 2.96 3.01 -0.70
N ARG A 562 2.69 2.29 -1.80
CA ARG A 562 2.59 0.82 -1.78
C ARG A 562 3.90 0.16 -1.34
N LEU A 563 5.03 0.77 -1.70
CA LEU A 563 6.37 0.31 -1.32
C LEU A 563 6.83 0.81 0.06
N ARG A 564 6.29 1.95 0.51
CA ARG A 564 6.46 2.58 1.85
C ARG A 564 5.45 2.02 2.86
N GLY A 565 4.51 1.17 2.40
CA GLY A 565 3.83 0.20 3.25
C GLY A 565 4.87 -0.53 4.11
N PRO A 566 4.47 -1.04 5.27
CA PRO A 566 5.20 -0.97 6.54
C PRO A 566 6.45 -1.84 6.66
N GLY A 567 7.15 -2.09 5.56
CA GLY A 567 8.60 -2.06 5.57
C GLY A 567 9.14 -0.66 5.91
N ILE A 568 8.82 -0.14 7.11
CA ILE A 568 9.91 0.44 7.90
C ILE A 568 10.88 -0.72 7.99
N LYS A 569 11.93 -0.65 7.17
CA LYS A 569 13.00 -1.63 7.17
C LYS A 569 13.63 -1.52 8.55
N LEU A 570 13.08 -2.27 9.51
CA LEU A 570 13.89 -2.80 10.58
C LEU A 570 15.14 -3.37 9.92
N PRO A 571 16.27 -3.31 10.61
CA PRO A 571 17.43 -4.02 10.18
C PRO A 571 17.11 -5.53 10.31
N TYR A 572 16.39 -6.10 9.33
CA TYR A 572 16.14 -7.54 9.16
C TYR A 572 17.44 -8.36 9.06
N ASP A 573 18.58 -7.66 9.10
CA ASP A 573 19.92 -8.13 8.87
C ASP A 573 20.85 -7.97 10.09
N VAL A 574 20.36 -7.57 11.30
CA VAL A 574 21.17 -7.69 12.54
C VAL A 574 21.07 -9.07 13.20
N PHE A 575 20.06 -9.87 12.85
CA PHE A 575 19.83 -11.16 13.50
C PHE A 575 20.21 -12.34 12.61
N PRO A 576 20.85 -13.38 13.16
CA PRO A 576 21.18 -14.59 12.42
C PRO A 576 19.90 -15.26 11.90
N GLN A 577 19.90 -15.65 10.62
CA GLN A 577 18.82 -16.44 10.03
C GLN A 577 19.16 -17.93 10.16
N HIS A 578 18.16 -18.80 10.20
CA HIS A 578 18.42 -20.24 10.03
C HIS A 578 18.73 -20.52 8.56
N SER A 579 19.95 -20.97 8.28
CA SER A 579 20.32 -21.49 6.96
C SER A 579 19.70 -22.85 6.72
N ASN A 580 19.31 -23.14 5.48
CA ASN A 580 18.98 -24.50 5.05
C ASN A 580 20.22 -25.40 4.87
N TYR A 581 21.42 -24.85 5.09
CA TYR A 581 22.72 -25.51 4.96
C TYR A 581 23.36 -25.69 6.32
N ASP A 582 23.85 -26.90 6.57
CA ASP A 582 24.48 -27.30 7.84
C ASP A 582 25.86 -26.63 8.02
N SER A 583 26.54 -26.29 6.92
CA SER A 583 27.87 -25.68 6.91
C SER A 583 28.03 -24.77 5.69
N GLN A 584 28.67 -23.61 5.89
CA GLN A 584 28.89 -22.62 4.84
C GLN A 584 30.35 -22.13 4.83
N TYR A 585 30.96 -22.11 3.65
CA TYR A 585 32.23 -21.43 3.43
C TYR A 585 32.00 -20.14 2.67
N ILE A 586 32.53 -19.04 3.17
CA ILE A 586 32.64 -17.78 2.44
C ILE A 586 34.08 -17.65 1.97
N ILE A 587 34.28 -17.62 0.66
CA ILE A 587 35.58 -17.49 0.02
C ILE A 587 35.60 -16.13 -0.66
N GLN A 588 36.19 -15.18 0.03
CA GLN A 588 36.42 -13.84 -0.49
C GLN A 588 37.68 -13.87 -1.34
N LEU A 589 37.53 -13.74 -2.66
CA LEU A 589 38.64 -13.84 -3.60
C LEU A 589 39.36 -12.49 -3.81
N GLN A 590 38.85 -11.40 -3.26
CA GLN A 590 39.42 -10.06 -3.44
C GLN A 590 39.24 -9.22 -2.17
N ASP A 591 40.30 -8.52 -1.76
CA ASP A 591 40.31 -7.63 -0.58
C ASP A 591 40.15 -6.17 -1.01
N ASP A 592 38.91 -5.73 -1.18
CA ASP A 592 38.59 -4.35 -1.53
C ASP A 592 37.38 -3.83 -0.74
N ALA A 593 37.24 -2.50 -0.71
CA ALA A 593 36.22 -1.81 0.07
C ALA A 593 34.78 -2.11 -0.35
N SER A 594 34.56 -2.63 -1.57
CA SER A 594 33.22 -2.97 -2.08
C SER A 594 32.84 -4.43 -1.81
N VAL A 595 33.83 -5.33 -1.71
CA VAL A 595 33.65 -6.77 -1.47
C VAL A 595 33.66 -7.12 0.02
N ASN A 596 34.48 -6.42 0.82
CA ASN A 596 34.62 -6.63 2.26
C ASN A 596 33.29 -6.58 3.06
N PRO A 597 32.40 -5.59 2.84
CA PRO A 597 31.12 -5.53 3.53
C PRO A 597 30.21 -6.74 3.23
N MET A 598 30.26 -7.27 1.99
CA MET A 598 29.43 -8.40 1.58
C MET A 598 29.86 -9.70 2.27
N ALA A 599 31.17 -9.95 2.35
CA ALA A 599 31.70 -11.13 3.04
C ALA A 599 31.35 -11.11 4.53
N ARG A 600 31.52 -9.95 5.18
CA ARG A 600 31.15 -9.74 6.60
C ARG A 600 29.64 -9.92 6.83
N TYR A 601 28.81 -9.39 5.93
CA TYR A 601 27.37 -9.55 6.00
C TYR A 601 26.94 -11.01 5.92
N LEU A 602 27.44 -11.75 4.92
CA LEU A 602 27.08 -13.15 4.72
C LEU A 602 27.55 -14.04 5.87
N TYR A 603 28.70 -13.72 6.47
CA TYR A 603 29.18 -14.42 7.66
C TYR A 603 28.24 -14.19 8.86
N ASN A 604 27.92 -12.93 9.15
CA ASN A 604 27.04 -12.56 10.27
C ASN A 604 25.64 -13.18 10.15
N LYS A 605 25.17 -13.41 8.92
CA LYS A 605 23.86 -14.04 8.67
C LYS A 605 23.74 -15.45 9.28
N ASN A 606 24.83 -16.21 9.35
CA ASN A 606 24.85 -17.59 9.84
C ASN A 606 26.16 -17.90 10.60
N SER A 607 26.60 -17.01 11.50
CA SER A 607 27.92 -17.06 12.14
C SER A 607 28.21 -18.35 12.92
N ASN A 608 27.18 -19.10 13.31
CA ASN A 608 27.31 -20.35 14.06
C ASN A 608 27.67 -21.54 13.17
N SER A 609 27.54 -21.42 11.85
CA SER A 609 27.73 -22.50 10.89
C SER A 609 28.47 -22.05 9.62
N THR A 610 29.15 -20.90 9.68
CA THR A 610 29.82 -20.29 8.54
C THR A 610 31.27 -19.97 8.87
N THR A 611 32.18 -20.28 7.95
CA THR A 611 33.60 -19.92 8.04
C THR A 611 33.99 -19.05 6.86
N HIS A 612 34.69 -17.95 7.11
CA HIS A 612 35.11 -16.95 6.13
C HIS A 612 36.63 -16.98 5.92
N TYR A 613 37.04 -17.13 4.66
CA TYR A 613 38.42 -17.08 4.19
C TYR A 613 38.61 -15.96 3.18
N LEU A 614 39.78 -15.32 3.23
CA LEU A 614 40.24 -14.30 2.31
C LEU A 614 41.41 -14.81 1.47
N TYR A 615 41.34 -14.65 0.16
CA TYR A 615 42.47 -14.89 -0.75
C TYR A 615 43.45 -13.73 -0.70
N GLN A 616 44.69 -14.04 -0.34
CA GLN A 616 45.79 -13.08 -0.36
C GLN A 616 46.63 -13.29 -1.61
N GLN A 617 46.65 -12.29 -2.49
CA GLN A 617 47.36 -12.39 -3.77
C GLN A 617 48.89 -12.51 -3.60
N ALA A 618 49.46 -11.86 -2.59
CA ALA A 618 50.91 -11.87 -2.33
C ALA A 618 51.43 -13.26 -1.90
N SER A 619 50.69 -13.97 -1.05
CA SER A 619 51.02 -15.33 -0.60
C SER A 619 50.39 -16.42 -1.47
N ASN A 620 49.43 -16.06 -2.33
CA ASN A 620 48.67 -16.98 -3.17
C ASN A 620 47.96 -18.08 -2.35
N GLU A 621 47.45 -17.72 -1.17
CA GLU A 621 46.79 -18.63 -0.23
C GLU A 621 45.46 -18.07 0.27
N LEU A 622 44.61 -18.95 0.79
CA LEU A 622 43.43 -18.58 1.56
C LEU A 622 43.81 -18.44 3.04
N VAL A 623 43.49 -17.31 3.65
CA VAL A 623 43.71 -17.03 5.07
C VAL A 623 42.36 -16.96 5.78
N ALA A 624 42.25 -17.61 6.94
CA ALA A 624 41.00 -17.56 7.70
C ALA A 624 40.82 -16.16 8.30
N VAL A 625 39.63 -15.60 8.15
CA VAL A 625 39.27 -14.29 8.71
C VAL A 625 38.36 -14.48 9.92
N ASN A 626 37.30 -15.27 9.76
CA ASN A 626 36.36 -15.62 10.83
C ASN A 626 36.01 -17.10 10.75
N ILE A 627 35.99 -17.82 11.88
CA ILE A 627 35.69 -19.25 11.92
C ILE A 627 34.57 -19.50 12.93
N ALA A 628 33.53 -20.22 12.51
CA ALA A 628 32.47 -20.62 13.41
C ALA A 628 33.00 -21.58 14.50
N PRO A 629 32.53 -21.45 15.75
CA PRO A 629 32.90 -22.37 16.82
C PRO A 629 32.40 -23.78 16.50
N ASN A 630 33.30 -24.78 16.58
CA ASN A 630 33.04 -26.19 16.24
C ASN A 630 32.57 -26.42 14.79
N PHE A 631 33.10 -25.63 13.84
CA PHE A 631 32.77 -25.81 12.43
C PHE A 631 33.29 -27.15 11.89
N GLU A 632 32.37 -27.97 11.39
CA GLU A 632 32.67 -29.21 10.65
C GLU A 632 32.02 -29.18 9.27
N PHE A 633 32.66 -29.86 8.31
CA PHE A 633 32.08 -30.06 6.99
C PHE A 633 30.92 -31.05 7.10
N ASN A 634 29.69 -30.60 6.82
CA ASN A 634 28.48 -31.40 6.94
C ASN A 634 27.81 -31.73 5.59
N ARG A 635 26.80 -32.61 5.62
CA ARG A 635 26.13 -33.18 4.44
C ARG A 635 25.51 -32.12 3.51
N ARG A 636 24.99 -31.01 4.03
CA ARG A 636 24.52 -29.87 3.22
C ARG A 636 25.48 -28.69 3.27
N THR A 637 26.65 -28.84 2.64
CA THR A 637 27.65 -27.76 2.58
C THR A 637 27.41 -26.82 1.40
N ARG A 638 27.46 -25.51 1.65
CA ARG A 638 27.47 -24.46 0.62
C ARG A 638 28.79 -23.70 0.60
N ILE A 639 29.35 -23.48 -0.59
CA ILE A 639 30.50 -22.61 -0.81
C ILE A 639 30.02 -21.33 -1.49
N ILE A 640 30.40 -20.16 -0.96
CA ILE A 640 30.03 -18.86 -1.49
C ILE A 640 31.29 -18.15 -1.95
N LEU A 641 31.44 -17.95 -3.26
CA LEU A 641 32.54 -17.23 -3.89
C LEU A 641 32.15 -15.77 -4.07
N ILE A 642 33.00 -14.86 -3.60
CA ILE A 642 32.73 -13.42 -3.55
C ILE A 642 33.93 -12.64 -4.10
N SER A 643 33.72 -11.87 -5.17
CA SER A 643 34.70 -10.96 -5.79
C SER A 643 34.05 -10.22 -6.98
N HIS A 644 34.72 -9.29 -7.63
CA HIS A 644 34.31 -8.80 -8.96
C HIS A 644 34.43 -9.90 -10.04
N GLY A 645 33.52 -9.90 -11.02
CA GLY A 645 33.46 -10.96 -12.04
C GLY A 645 34.72 -11.06 -12.89
N ARG A 646 35.31 -9.91 -13.29
CA ARG A 646 36.58 -9.86 -14.05
C ARG A 646 37.74 -10.49 -13.27
N PHE A 647 37.88 -10.16 -12.00
CA PHE A 647 38.93 -10.74 -11.15
C PHE A 647 38.73 -12.25 -10.98
N MET A 648 37.48 -12.69 -10.76
CA MET A 648 37.14 -14.10 -10.62
C MET A 648 37.41 -14.90 -11.90
N GLN A 649 37.07 -14.35 -13.07
CA GLN A 649 37.38 -14.92 -14.38
C GLN A 649 38.89 -15.00 -14.62
N ALA A 650 39.65 -13.94 -14.29
CA ALA A 650 41.10 -13.91 -14.41
C ALA A 650 41.81 -14.92 -13.49
N LEU A 651 41.25 -15.17 -12.30
CA LEU A 651 41.76 -16.18 -11.38
C LEU A 651 41.54 -17.59 -11.93
N GLY A 652 40.39 -17.82 -12.58
CA GLY A 652 40.03 -19.08 -13.26
C GLY A 652 39.55 -20.19 -12.32
N GLY A 653 38.65 -21.05 -12.81
CA GLY A 653 38.01 -22.10 -12.01
C GLY A 653 39.02 -23.09 -11.42
N LYS A 654 40.01 -23.49 -12.21
CA LYS A 654 41.07 -24.43 -11.81
C LYS A 654 41.89 -23.94 -10.62
N LYS A 655 42.17 -22.64 -10.55
CA LYS A 655 42.94 -22.05 -9.46
C LYS A 655 42.09 -21.95 -8.19
N ILE A 656 40.82 -21.57 -8.32
CA ILE A 656 39.88 -21.52 -7.19
C ILE A 656 39.75 -22.90 -6.55
N VAL A 657 39.52 -23.95 -7.33
CA VAL A 657 39.41 -25.33 -6.81
C VAL A 657 40.69 -25.76 -6.10
N ARG A 658 41.86 -25.44 -6.65
CA ARG A 658 43.16 -25.75 -6.01
C ARG A 658 43.31 -25.04 -4.67
N LEU A 659 42.90 -23.78 -4.56
CA LEU A 659 42.96 -23.02 -3.30
C LEU A 659 42.08 -23.67 -2.21
N LEU A 660 40.90 -24.16 -2.57
CA LEU A 660 40.00 -24.85 -1.62
C LEU A 660 40.61 -26.16 -1.10
N ILE A 661 41.26 -26.92 -1.98
CA ILE A 661 41.93 -28.19 -1.63
C ILE A 661 43.19 -27.92 -0.82
N SER A 662 44.06 -27.01 -1.28
CA SER A 662 45.35 -26.75 -0.62
C SER A 662 45.16 -26.16 0.78
N LYS A 663 44.11 -25.36 0.99
CA LYS A 663 43.75 -24.88 2.33
C LYS A 663 43.11 -25.95 3.22
N GLY A 664 42.77 -27.11 2.66
CA GLY A 664 42.13 -28.19 3.38
C GLY A 664 40.66 -27.91 3.72
N LEU A 665 39.98 -27.05 2.94
CA LEU A 665 38.53 -26.81 3.08
C LEU A 665 37.71 -27.97 2.50
N LEU A 666 38.31 -28.65 1.52
CA LEU A 666 37.82 -29.89 0.93
C LEU A 666 38.89 -30.97 1.15
N LYS A 667 38.66 -31.86 2.11
CA LYS A 667 39.54 -32.98 2.43
C LYS A 667 38.92 -34.27 1.92
N LYS A 668 39.77 -35.23 1.55
CA LYS A 668 39.32 -36.58 1.24
C LYS A 668 38.93 -37.30 2.54
N ASP A 669 37.88 -38.11 2.46
CA ASP A 669 37.49 -39.02 3.53
C ASP A 669 38.43 -40.24 3.59
N ALA A 670 38.12 -41.17 4.50
CA ALA A 670 38.90 -42.40 4.71
C ALA A 670 38.98 -43.28 3.44
N ASP A 671 38.01 -43.16 2.53
CA ASP A 671 37.94 -43.89 1.27
C ASP A 671 38.64 -43.14 0.11
N GLY A 672 39.28 -42.01 0.41
CA GLY A 672 40.03 -41.21 -0.57
C GLY A 672 39.13 -40.40 -1.51
N LEU A 673 37.85 -40.25 -1.19
CA LEU A 673 36.84 -39.51 -1.94
C LEU A 673 36.63 -38.11 -1.34
N PHE A 674 36.33 -37.13 -2.20
CA PHE A 674 35.97 -35.80 -1.72
C PHE A 674 34.49 -35.75 -1.34
N PRO A 675 34.12 -34.94 -0.32
CA PRO A 675 32.73 -34.79 0.08
C PRO A 675 31.92 -34.04 -0.98
N VAL A 676 30.62 -34.33 -1.03
CA VAL A 676 29.67 -33.66 -1.93
C VAL A 676 29.45 -32.21 -1.47
N VAL A 677 29.63 -31.27 -2.39
CA VAL A 677 29.26 -29.87 -2.20
C VAL A 677 27.83 -29.69 -2.71
N ASP A 678 26.90 -29.38 -1.82
CA ASP A 678 25.48 -29.24 -2.19
C ASP A 678 25.23 -28.02 -3.09
N ARG A 679 25.92 -26.91 -2.81
CA ARG A 679 25.82 -25.73 -3.65
C ARG A 679 27.09 -24.89 -3.68
N ILE A 680 27.42 -24.40 -4.87
CA ILE A 680 28.33 -23.27 -5.06
C ILE A 680 27.51 -22.04 -5.41
N SER A 681 27.69 -20.95 -4.67
CA SER A 681 27.05 -19.67 -4.95
C SER A 681 28.09 -18.64 -5.33
N ILE A 682 27.92 -18.04 -6.50
CA ILE A 682 28.81 -17.00 -7.02
C ILE A 682 28.10 -15.66 -6.84
N ALA A 683 28.74 -14.73 -6.14
CA ALA A 683 28.27 -13.36 -5.99
C ALA A 683 29.33 -12.40 -6.54
N ALA A 684 29.15 -11.97 -7.80
CA ALA A 684 30.13 -11.21 -8.54
C ALA A 684 29.48 -10.37 -9.65
N CYS A 685 29.81 -9.08 -9.75
CA CYS A 685 29.32 -8.21 -10.83
C CYS A 685 29.98 -8.52 -12.19
N TYR A 686 29.23 -8.41 -13.29
CA TYR A 686 29.71 -8.63 -14.67
C TYR A 686 30.32 -10.01 -14.93
N ILE A 687 29.83 -11.05 -14.26
CA ILE A 687 30.32 -12.41 -14.48
C ILE A 687 29.72 -13.07 -15.74
N THR A 688 28.63 -12.51 -16.30
CA THR A 688 27.91 -13.01 -17.50
C THR A 688 27.81 -12.02 -18.69
N GLU A 689 28.21 -10.75 -18.55
CA GLU A 689 28.10 -9.75 -19.63
C GLU A 689 29.32 -9.72 -20.58
N ARG A 690 29.08 -9.57 -21.90
CA ARG A 690 30.16 -9.40 -22.91
C ARG A 690 30.73 -7.99 -22.88
N VAL A 691 32.04 -7.87 -23.08
CA VAL A 691 32.76 -6.60 -23.27
C VAL A 691 32.28 -5.94 -24.58
N PRO A 692 31.81 -4.68 -24.59
CA PRO A 692 31.60 -3.94 -25.83
C PRO A 692 32.95 -3.64 -26.50
N GLU A 693 33.08 -3.94 -27.79
CA GLU A 693 34.26 -3.56 -28.57
C GLU A 693 34.38 -2.03 -28.65
N GLY A 694 35.55 -1.51 -28.23
CA GLY A 694 35.87 -0.10 -28.31
C GLY A 694 36.12 0.55 -26.95
N SER A 695 37.19 0.17 -26.24
CA SER A 695 37.68 0.94 -25.10
C SER A 695 38.97 1.67 -25.47
N ALA A 696 38.96 3.00 -25.40
CA ALA A 696 40.14 3.83 -25.40
C ALA A 696 40.90 3.63 -24.07
N ALA A 697 41.80 2.65 -24.03
CA ALA A 697 42.80 2.47 -22.99
C ALA A 697 44.09 1.90 -23.60
N ALA A 698 44.62 2.57 -24.62
CA ALA A 698 45.98 2.39 -25.07
C ALA A 698 46.92 3.14 -24.10
N ALA A 699 47.29 2.52 -22.97
CA ALA A 699 48.53 2.80 -22.23
C ALA A 699 48.67 1.88 -21.01
N LEU A 700 49.04 0.61 -21.23
CA LEU A 700 49.95 -0.25 -20.42
C LEU A 700 50.04 -1.63 -21.12
N PRO A 701 51.18 -2.34 -21.05
CA PRO A 701 51.54 -3.36 -22.04
C PRO A 701 50.73 -4.66 -21.90
N PRO A 702 50.63 -5.46 -22.98
CA PRO A 702 49.67 -6.55 -23.10
C PRO A 702 50.14 -7.77 -22.33
N LYS A 703 49.27 -8.31 -21.47
CA LYS A 703 49.22 -9.75 -21.22
C LYS A 703 47.77 -10.21 -21.41
N PRO A 704 47.53 -11.16 -22.34
CA PRO A 704 46.18 -11.50 -22.76
C PRO A 704 45.51 -12.32 -21.67
N VAL A 705 44.56 -11.75 -20.94
CA VAL A 705 43.64 -12.56 -20.12
C VAL A 705 42.41 -12.81 -20.97
N THR A 706 42.60 -13.81 -21.84
CA THR A 706 41.63 -14.68 -22.51
C THR A 706 40.19 -14.19 -22.64
N ASP A 707 39.76 -14.04 -23.90
CA ASP A 707 38.38 -14.03 -24.39
C ASP A 707 37.62 -15.29 -23.99
N ILE A 708 37.34 -15.48 -22.70
CA ILE A 708 36.43 -16.50 -22.20
C ILE A 708 35.06 -15.84 -22.18
N PRO A 709 34.12 -16.25 -23.05
CA PRO A 709 32.75 -15.78 -22.96
C PRO A 709 32.24 -16.02 -21.54
N PRO A 710 31.47 -15.09 -20.97
CA PRO A 710 31.09 -15.14 -19.56
C PRO A 710 30.37 -16.44 -19.12
N GLU A 711 29.57 -17.05 -20.01
CA GLU A 711 28.94 -18.37 -19.83
C GLU A 711 29.97 -19.51 -19.65
N LYS A 712 31.17 -19.38 -20.23
CA LYS A 712 32.24 -20.38 -20.22
C LYS A 712 33.03 -20.42 -18.92
N PHE A 713 32.99 -19.38 -18.08
CA PHE A 713 33.62 -19.43 -16.75
C PHE A 713 32.88 -20.36 -15.79
N ILE A 714 31.54 -20.33 -15.80
CA ILE A 714 30.71 -21.20 -14.95
C ILE A 714 30.96 -22.66 -15.34
N GLU A 715 31.02 -22.94 -16.64
CA GLU A 715 31.40 -24.25 -17.19
C GLU A 715 32.83 -24.62 -16.81
N ASP A 716 33.82 -23.73 -16.94
CA ASP A 716 35.21 -23.98 -16.53
C ASP A 716 35.33 -24.29 -15.03
N LEU A 717 34.59 -23.58 -14.18
CA LEU A 717 34.54 -23.85 -12.75
C LEU A 717 33.95 -25.24 -12.49
N TYR A 718 32.82 -25.57 -13.11
CA TYR A 718 32.20 -26.89 -13.01
C TYR A 718 33.15 -28.01 -13.48
N HIS A 719 33.76 -27.85 -14.65
CA HIS A 719 34.75 -28.78 -15.19
C HIS A 719 35.98 -28.90 -14.28
N SER A 720 36.40 -27.81 -13.64
CA SER A 720 37.53 -27.82 -12.71
C SER A 720 37.24 -28.65 -11.46
N PHE A 721 36.02 -28.60 -10.91
CA PHE A 721 35.60 -29.49 -9.82
C PHE A 721 35.49 -30.95 -10.30
N SER A 722 34.89 -31.18 -11.47
CA SER A 722 34.73 -32.51 -12.06
C SER A 722 36.08 -33.18 -12.37
N ALA A 723 37.05 -32.43 -12.88
CA ALA A 723 38.39 -32.93 -13.21
C ALA A 723 39.16 -33.46 -12.00
N VAL A 724 38.88 -32.96 -10.80
CA VAL A 724 39.46 -33.44 -9.54
C VAL A 724 38.52 -34.38 -8.77
N LYS A 725 37.41 -34.80 -9.40
CA LYS A 725 36.38 -35.70 -8.85
C LYS A 725 35.72 -35.18 -7.56
N ILE A 726 35.49 -33.87 -7.48
CA ILE A 726 34.68 -33.28 -6.40
C ILE A 726 33.24 -33.14 -6.91
N PRO A 727 32.27 -33.87 -6.32
CA PRO A 727 30.88 -33.78 -6.73
C PRO A 727 30.22 -32.47 -6.25
N VAL A 728 29.55 -31.76 -7.17
CA VAL A 728 28.81 -30.52 -6.90
C VAL A 728 27.38 -30.67 -7.40
N ASN A 729 26.37 -30.55 -6.52
CA ASN A 729 24.97 -30.74 -6.90
C ASN A 729 24.40 -29.55 -7.68
N SER A 730 24.78 -28.31 -7.33
CA SER A 730 24.28 -27.11 -8.00
C SER A 730 25.27 -25.94 -7.96
N ILE A 731 25.24 -25.11 -9.02
CA ILE A 731 25.92 -23.81 -9.06
C ILE A 731 24.85 -22.72 -9.28
N SER A 732 24.89 -21.65 -8.50
CA SER A 732 23.98 -20.51 -8.59
C SER A 732 24.76 -19.21 -8.73
N VAL A 733 24.37 -18.33 -9.64
CA VAL A 733 25.09 -17.07 -9.91
C VAL A 733 24.23 -15.86 -9.55
N ARG A 734 24.88 -14.82 -9.00
CA ARG A 734 24.30 -13.50 -8.72
C ARG A 734 25.23 -12.42 -9.24
N GLU A 735 24.73 -11.62 -10.17
CA GLU A 735 25.49 -10.64 -10.97
C GLU A 735 25.54 -9.22 -10.39
N LYS A 736 25.09 -9.02 -9.15
CA LYS A 736 25.08 -7.71 -8.49
C LYS A 736 25.90 -7.76 -7.22
N LEU A 737 26.68 -6.71 -6.94
CA LEU A 737 27.31 -6.54 -5.64
C LEU A 737 26.21 -6.37 -4.60
N VAL A 738 26.33 -6.94 -3.40
CA VAL A 738 25.33 -6.74 -2.34
C VAL A 738 26.03 -6.16 -1.12
N ALA A 739 25.85 -4.87 -0.86
CA ALA A 739 26.30 -4.23 0.36
C ALA A 739 25.16 -4.19 1.38
N VAL A 740 25.51 -4.16 2.65
CA VAL A 740 24.56 -3.91 3.74
C VAL A 740 25.09 -2.75 4.54
N ASP A 741 24.31 -1.68 4.64
CA ASP A 741 24.75 -0.49 5.36
C ASP A 741 24.67 -0.67 6.88
N VAL A 742 25.10 0.35 7.61
CA VAL A 742 25.10 0.40 9.08
C VAL A 742 23.70 0.23 9.70
N LEU A 743 22.64 0.32 8.89
CA LEU A 743 21.24 0.13 9.27
C LEU A 743 20.68 -1.22 8.80
N GLY A 744 21.53 -2.17 8.39
CA GLY A 744 21.08 -3.51 7.99
C GLY A 744 20.27 -3.53 6.69
N ARG A 745 20.38 -2.51 5.84
CA ARG A 745 19.61 -2.45 4.58
C ARG A 745 20.44 -3.06 3.44
N LYS A 746 19.85 -3.98 2.67
CA LYS A 746 20.52 -4.58 1.49
C LYS A 746 20.54 -3.62 0.31
N TRP A 747 21.70 -3.41 -0.27
CA TRP A 747 21.97 -2.60 -1.46
C TRP A 747 22.56 -3.49 -2.54
N SER A 748 21.88 -3.64 -3.67
CA SER A 748 22.49 -4.16 -4.90
C SER A 748 23.25 -3.05 -5.62
N GLY A 749 24.55 -3.20 -5.76
CA GLY A 749 25.43 -2.28 -6.49
C GLY A 749 25.64 -2.72 -7.94
N GLU A 750 25.43 -1.80 -8.87
CA GLU A 750 25.81 -1.90 -10.28
C GLU A 750 26.90 -0.86 -10.58
N PRO A 751 28.11 -1.25 -11.00
CA PRO A 751 29.16 -0.28 -11.34
C PRO A 751 28.77 0.61 -12.52
N ILE A 752 28.83 1.93 -12.36
CA ILE A 752 28.42 2.93 -13.37
C ILE A 752 29.49 3.08 -14.45
N ASN A 753 30.75 2.74 -14.14
CA ASN A 753 31.88 2.84 -15.07
C ASN A 753 32.82 1.64 -14.94
N PRO A 754 32.44 0.47 -15.46
CA PRO A 754 33.26 -0.75 -15.36
C PRO A 754 34.56 -0.68 -16.18
N ASN A 755 34.76 0.36 -16.99
CA ASN A 755 35.93 0.52 -17.84
C ASN A 755 37.05 1.37 -17.20
N ALA A 756 36.79 1.98 -16.03
CA ALA A 756 37.84 2.64 -15.25
C ALA A 756 38.73 1.62 -14.51
N PRO A 757 39.95 2.00 -14.05
CA PRO A 757 40.72 1.20 -13.09
C PRO A 757 39.87 0.86 -11.86
N GLU A 758 40.01 -0.35 -11.30
CA GLU A 758 39.13 -0.87 -10.22
C GLU A 758 39.05 0.06 -9.00
N ASN A 759 40.15 0.76 -8.67
CA ASN A 759 40.19 1.75 -7.59
C ASN A 759 39.45 3.07 -7.90
N LYS A 760 38.82 3.19 -9.07
CA LYS A 760 38.04 4.34 -9.54
C LYS A 760 36.61 3.97 -9.94
N TRP A 761 36.16 2.75 -9.65
CA TRP A 761 34.79 2.34 -9.93
C TRP A 761 33.80 3.12 -9.07
N GLN A 762 32.84 3.76 -9.72
CA GLN A 762 31.65 4.29 -9.06
C GLN A 762 30.57 3.22 -9.09
N ILE A 763 29.98 2.91 -7.95
CA ILE A 763 28.96 1.87 -7.83
C ILE A 763 27.60 2.54 -7.58
N ASN A 764 26.64 2.31 -8.47
CA ASN A 764 25.25 2.68 -8.27
C ASN A 764 24.62 1.68 -7.31
N TRP A 765 24.53 2.06 -6.05
CA TRP A 765 23.87 1.24 -5.04
C TRP A 765 22.36 1.44 -5.11
N ALA A 766 21.64 0.44 -5.59
CA ALA A 766 20.19 0.35 -5.52
C ALA A 766 19.78 -0.50 -4.33
N LEU A 767 18.93 0.01 -3.45
CA LEU A 767 18.44 -0.74 -2.30
C LEU A 767 17.63 -1.97 -2.75
N GLN A 768 18.11 -3.20 -2.47
CA GLN A 768 17.36 -4.43 -2.78
C GLN A 768 16.05 -4.46 -1.96
N ARG A 769 14.94 -4.55 -2.70
CA ARG A 769 13.60 -4.82 -2.19
C ARG A 769 13.38 -6.33 -2.30
N LYS A 770 12.91 -6.95 -1.23
CA LYS A 770 12.52 -8.37 -1.26
C LYS A 770 11.07 -8.48 -1.69
#